data_AF-A0A8H5Y986-F1
#
_entry.id   AF-A0A8H5Y986-F1
#
_cell.length_a   1.000
_cell.length_b   1.000
_cell.length_c   1.000
_cell.angle_alpha   90.00
_cell.angle_beta   90.00
_cell.angle_gamma   90.00
#
_symmetry.space_group_name_H-M   'P 1'
#
loop_
_entity.id
_entity.type
_entity.pdbx_description
1 polymer ?
#
loop_
_entity_poly.entity_id
_entity_poly.type
_entity_poly.pdbx_seq_one_letter_code
_entity_poly.pdbx_strand_id
1 'polypeptide(L)'
;MAANKGITDNRWMTISEQHDTLSIQLTPLLAERLDVMQATAGMALLVGLPSSADLAQHLGITSSAGDVLLDADPRAKVLRVACPTLPRRVSAEGHCYGDKIEWSRGGGLQHSESLATIYSRLLGPFSHVVCVFVSSFSSTLELGSFLSSWLRSTWSRTQLFSTAHSPVALPRLIAVTEGKALPGSRFPGGLKSSLEAIVIEQTGFSLTRAFSDFTVKETLTEVSLLRQRQYTKMTAFLESECTAARRDFERLNMLYDSHNLVDLFSRAYRCLVSNTIFNPVIASRAWNPIPPNAARQIVRFLSDYDDKESLQKFALPYLVSAIRANAYPALSHPFDFPLIFDTIYKSAWDHAALTASLTEDMCLLFERMVRCSLNTVAVIDTDDTTIHMENVKSLNGGCAANFLNTVTTVGPNPNDCTTQPKTQKVTSGPRNEEDHVEQTDIQMSSHERRHLNYLATLRDRWRSHKVQDYCPACILRRPEYGLPCGHMYCEHDVRLLGRKIGRETFAVEECICCQTRFAGVIFRFRPETRGIRILALDGGGVRGIMILKCLQLLQTRLRDFLPGMDIIELFDVCVGTSTGGICALSLAHKGIPVKEAIQEFTDLSKRVFVTQPIWARALNLVARGSVYGSPAIDEPLKSHYGASTLSDYSPASARAAKILVTVTGTPSGDHVMSNFNGVGLDASHCNFEQAFCQLSDQERQKAILAWQAARCTASALGAFPPFTIDGVGTFQDGAMWRNNPLGVGLSLLPSLSAGHLLPDIALSIGTGCKKMLGMRHAEQYHSDHTMQEALDRLLSSLFHFEIFSRPIRRRTHVSFCGRIFCNIQPGDRLEHFIKVLRECKAEFLVNGKFIALENIGDCVAAEFELPIRGTVTDMQTQLDIFLCWKVAGKQVKERISRSPFSLDNLMEAQGWDTPQNRALRPQVGRRRKRRFNCHATWKRTKKARQ
;
A
#
# COMPACT_ATOMS: atom_id res chain seq x y z
N MET A 1 -43.52 36.34 18.64
CA MET A 1 -43.00 35.37 17.64
C MET A 1 -41.48 35.41 17.66
N ALA A 2 -40.86 34.63 18.56
CA ALA A 2 -39.40 34.48 18.62
C ALA A 2 -39.00 33.29 17.75
N ALA A 3 -38.24 33.55 16.69
CA ALA A 3 -37.73 32.51 15.80
C ALA A 3 -36.71 31.66 16.56
N ASN A 4 -37.08 30.40 16.86
CA ASN A 4 -36.13 29.33 17.15
C ASN A 4 -35.24 29.11 15.91
N LYS A 5 -34.16 29.89 15.79
CA LYS A 5 -32.99 29.47 15.01
C LYS A 5 -32.44 28.25 15.74
N GLY A 6 -32.71 27.06 15.20
CA GLY A 6 -32.08 25.84 15.66
C GLY A 6 -30.57 26.06 15.72
N ILE A 7 -29.98 25.92 16.90
CA ILE A 7 -28.54 26.01 17.12
C ILE A 7 -27.91 24.93 16.24
N THR A 8 -27.36 25.33 15.09
CA THR A 8 -26.53 24.48 14.25
C THR A 8 -25.25 24.23 15.04
N ASP A 9 -25.04 22.99 15.47
CA ASP A 9 -23.88 22.62 16.28
C ASP A 9 -22.58 22.87 15.50
N ASN A 10 -21.87 23.97 15.79
CA ASN A 10 -20.62 24.39 15.13
C ASN A 10 -19.37 23.84 15.84
N ARG A 11 -19.54 22.87 16.75
CA ARG A 11 -18.43 22.23 17.45
C ARG A 11 -17.68 21.32 16.49
N TRP A 12 -16.41 21.65 16.25
CA TRP A 12 -15.52 20.83 15.44
C TRP A 12 -14.80 19.79 16.27
N MET A 13 -14.30 20.22 17.42
CA MET A 13 -13.63 19.39 18.39
C MET A 13 -14.01 19.89 19.79
N THR A 14 -14.40 18.99 20.68
CA THR A 14 -14.63 19.34 22.09
C THR A 14 -13.45 18.83 22.90
N ILE A 15 -12.84 19.72 23.69
CA ILE A 15 -11.81 19.42 24.68
C ILE A 15 -12.46 19.56 26.07
N SER A 16 -12.92 18.46 26.66
CA SER A 16 -13.62 18.47 27.96
C SER A 16 -12.76 17.89 29.08
N GLU A 17 -12.64 18.57 30.21
CA GLU A 17 -12.01 18.00 31.41
C GLU A 17 -13.08 17.45 32.36
N GLN A 18 -13.10 16.15 32.64
CA GLN A 18 -13.98 15.55 33.67
C GLN A 18 -13.12 14.75 34.66
N HIS A 19 -13.19 15.05 35.95
CA HIS A 19 -12.48 14.29 37.00
C HIS A 19 -10.97 14.11 36.76
N ASP A 20 -10.25 15.22 36.46
CA ASP A 20 -8.82 15.23 36.12
C ASP A 20 -8.47 14.49 34.79
N THR A 21 -9.47 14.30 33.92
CA THR A 21 -9.32 13.57 32.65
C THR A 21 -9.65 14.43 31.41
N LEU A 22 -8.76 14.54 30.39
CA LEU A 22 -8.89 15.42 29.19
C LEU A 22 -9.56 14.78 27.94
N SER A 23 -10.87 14.70 27.93
CA SER A 23 -11.76 14.59 26.77
C SER A 23 -11.43 15.20 25.39
N ILE A 24 -10.81 14.55 24.37
CA ILE A 24 -10.86 15.09 22.97
C ILE A 24 -11.89 14.33 22.14
N GLN A 25 -12.98 14.99 21.75
CA GLN A 25 -14.00 14.43 20.86
C GLN A 25 -14.05 15.16 19.51
N LEU A 26 -13.83 14.44 18.41
CA LEU A 26 -14.04 14.95 17.06
C LEU A 26 -15.50 14.78 16.64
N THR A 27 -16.12 15.85 16.14
CA THR A 27 -17.49 15.77 15.63
C THR A 27 -17.48 15.16 14.21
N PRO A 28 -18.23 14.08 13.93
CA PRO A 28 -18.19 13.35 12.65
C PRO A 28 -18.69 14.12 11.41
N LEU A 29 -19.09 15.39 11.57
CA LEU A 29 -19.75 16.22 10.55
C LEU A 29 -18.77 17.07 9.70
N LEU A 30 -17.45 16.96 9.92
CA LEU A 30 -16.46 17.83 9.27
C LEU A 30 -16.39 17.63 7.75
N ALA A 31 -16.29 16.38 7.27
CA ALA A 31 -16.25 16.09 5.84
C ALA A 31 -17.52 16.58 5.12
N GLU A 32 -18.70 16.33 5.70
CA GLU A 32 -19.98 16.78 5.15
C GLU A 32 -20.12 18.32 5.07
N ARG A 33 -19.42 19.07 5.93
CA ARG A 33 -19.43 20.55 5.90
C ARG A 33 -18.37 21.13 4.97
N LEU A 34 -17.17 20.55 4.96
CA LEU A 34 -16.09 20.96 4.06
C LEU A 34 -16.43 20.67 2.59
N ASP A 35 -17.13 19.58 2.30
CA ASP A 35 -17.56 19.22 0.93
C ASP A 35 -18.56 20.23 0.33
N VAL A 36 -19.24 21.04 1.16
CA VAL A 36 -20.14 22.12 0.69
C VAL A 36 -19.35 23.36 0.27
N MET A 37 -18.09 23.49 0.69
CA MET A 37 -17.22 24.61 0.36
C MET A 37 -16.44 24.29 -0.93
N GLN A 38 -16.81 24.91 -2.06
CA GLN A 38 -16.22 24.64 -3.39
C GLN A 38 -14.75 25.08 -3.60
N ALA A 39 -14.09 25.59 -2.56
CA ALA A 39 -12.64 25.80 -2.51
C ALA A 39 -12.28 25.97 -1.03
N THR A 40 -11.14 25.43 -0.58
CA THR A 40 -10.72 25.62 0.81
C THR A 40 -10.57 27.10 1.10
N ALA A 41 -11.43 27.65 1.96
CA ALA A 41 -11.27 28.97 2.55
C ALA A 41 -9.94 29.01 3.35
N GLY A 42 -9.27 30.17 3.45
CA GLY A 42 -8.05 30.28 4.26
C GLY A 42 -8.35 29.91 5.72
N MET A 43 -7.46 29.21 6.42
CA MET A 43 -7.70 28.78 7.81
C MET A 43 -7.01 29.72 8.81
N ALA A 44 -7.81 30.38 9.64
CA ALA A 44 -7.35 31.24 10.73
C ALA A 44 -7.61 30.56 12.08
N LEU A 45 -6.54 30.27 12.81
CA LEU A 45 -6.60 29.79 14.18
C LEU A 45 -6.64 30.97 15.14
N LEU A 46 -7.72 31.12 15.89
CA LEU A 46 -7.94 32.16 16.88
C LEU A 46 -7.72 31.58 18.28
N VAL A 47 -6.65 31.97 18.94
CA VAL A 47 -6.27 31.49 20.27
C VAL A 47 -6.64 32.54 21.32
N GLY A 48 -7.56 32.18 22.21
CA GLY A 48 -8.08 33.04 23.26
C GLY A 48 -9.37 33.77 22.90
N LEU A 49 -9.79 34.64 23.80
CA LEU A 49 -11.01 35.43 23.69
C LEU A 49 -10.66 36.93 23.63
N PRO A 50 -11.29 37.68 22.71
CA PRO A 50 -11.21 39.14 22.74
C PRO A 50 -11.88 39.67 24.01
N SER A 51 -11.42 40.80 24.52
CA SER A 51 -12.03 41.41 25.73
C SER A 51 -13.38 42.07 25.42
N SER A 52 -13.61 42.46 24.16
CA SER A 52 -14.90 42.94 23.67
C SER A 52 -15.84 41.80 23.28
N ALA A 53 -17.01 41.74 23.92
CA ALA A 53 -18.10 40.84 23.55
C ALA A 53 -18.64 41.10 22.13
N ASP A 54 -18.63 42.37 21.68
CA ASP A 54 -19.04 42.75 20.32
C ASP A 54 -18.06 42.18 19.28
N LEU A 55 -16.75 42.18 19.58
CA LEU A 55 -15.71 41.58 18.73
C LEU A 55 -15.81 40.05 18.73
N ALA A 56 -16.06 39.43 19.88
CA ALA A 56 -16.30 37.99 19.98
C ALA A 56 -17.49 37.56 19.11
N GLN A 57 -18.61 38.29 19.20
CA GLN A 57 -19.79 38.03 18.38
C GLN A 57 -19.52 38.23 16.88
N HIS A 58 -18.75 39.25 16.51
CA HIS A 58 -18.42 39.54 15.12
C HIS A 58 -17.48 38.49 14.50
N LEU A 59 -16.58 37.92 15.31
CA LEU A 59 -15.68 36.82 14.90
C LEU A 59 -16.32 35.43 15.02
N GLY A 60 -17.57 35.33 15.47
CA GLY A 60 -18.26 34.06 15.64
C GLY A 60 -17.76 33.22 16.82
N ILE A 61 -17.05 33.82 17.79
CA ILE A 61 -16.50 33.15 18.97
C ILE A 61 -17.53 33.20 20.09
N THR A 62 -18.18 32.07 20.40
CA THR A 62 -19.11 31.97 21.54
C THR A 62 -18.44 31.35 22.76
N SER A 63 -18.71 31.92 23.94
CA SER A 63 -18.23 31.48 25.25
C SER A 63 -18.67 30.03 25.60
N SER A 64 -17.91 29.02 25.18
CA SER A 64 -17.89 27.73 25.89
C SER A 64 -16.45 27.33 26.24
N ALA A 65 -16.23 27.09 27.52
CA ALA A 65 -14.94 26.65 28.04
C ALA A 65 -14.67 25.23 27.53
N GLY A 66 -13.62 25.06 26.72
CA GLY A 66 -13.16 23.75 26.25
C GLY A 66 -13.56 23.36 24.83
N ASP A 67 -14.47 24.07 24.16
CA ASP A 67 -14.79 23.73 22.75
C ASP A 67 -13.86 24.43 21.77
N VAL A 68 -13.39 23.68 20.77
CA VAL A 68 -12.81 24.23 19.54
C VAL A 68 -13.93 24.38 18.50
N LEU A 69 -14.28 25.64 18.25
CA LEU A 69 -15.39 26.01 17.38
C LEU A 69 -14.88 26.26 15.96
N LEU A 70 -15.56 25.69 14.97
CA LEU A 70 -15.28 25.95 13.56
C LEU A 70 -16.43 26.76 12.95
N ASP A 71 -16.13 27.97 12.50
CA ASP A 71 -17.02 28.73 11.65
C ASP A 71 -16.82 28.30 10.19
N ALA A 72 -17.75 27.49 9.70
CA ALA A 72 -17.79 26.99 8.32
C ALA A 72 -18.99 27.59 7.57
N ASP A 73 -19.25 28.88 7.73
CA ASP A 73 -20.21 29.60 6.87
C ASP A 73 -19.80 29.36 5.40
N PRO A 74 -20.67 28.76 4.56
CA PRO A 74 -20.38 28.52 3.15
C PRO A 74 -20.06 29.79 2.36
N ARG A 75 -20.44 30.96 2.89
CA ARG A 75 -20.16 32.28 2.30
C ARG A 75 -18.87 32.90 2.82
N ALA A 76 -18.29 32.37 3.90
CA ALA A 76 -17.05 32.89 4.47
C ALA A 76 -15.84 32.49 3.62
N LYS A 77 -14.95 33.47 3.37
CA LYS A 77 -13.69 33.27 2.66
C LYS A 77 -12.59 32.67 3.54
N VAL A 78 -12.80 32.65 4.86
CA VAL A 78 -11.85 32.19 5.87
C VAL A 78 -12.56 31.26 6.87
N LEU A 79 -12.03 30.06 7.05
CA LEU A 79 -12.40 29.12 8.11
C LEU A 79 -11.76 29.60 9.42
N ARG A 80 -12.58 29.94 10.41
CA ARG A 80 -12.10 30.40 11.72
C ARG A 80 -12.22 29.29 12.74
N VAL A 81 -11.12 29.02 13.44
CA VAL A 81 -11.02 27.99 14.48
C VAL A 81 -10.76 28.68 15.80
N ALA A 82 -11.74 28.75 16.69
CA ALA A 82 -11.56 29.37 18.00
C ALA A 82 -11.10 28.33 19.03
N CYS A 83 -10.05 28.66 19.78
CA CYS A 83 -9.41 27.78 20.76
C CYS A 83 -9.34 28.42 22.16
N PRO A 84 -9.62 27.67 23.25
CA PRO A 84 -9.49 28.17 24.62
C PRO A 84 -8.03 28.38 25.06
N THR A 85 -7.80 29.23 26.06
CA THR A 85 -6.47 29.61 26.58
C THR A 85 -6.07 28.98 27.91
N LEU A 86 -6.93 28.17 28.54
CA LEU A 86 -6.67 27.64 29.89
C LEU A 86 -5.35 26.86 29.98
N PRO A 87 -4.37 27.30 30.80
CA PRO A 87 -3.10 26.60 30.95
C PRO A 87 -3.31 25.37 31.84
N ARG A 88 -3.35 24.16 31.27
CA ARG A 88 -3.35 22.91 32.06
C ARG A 88 -2.39 21.88 31.44
N ARG A 89 -1.65 21.21 32.34
CA ARG A 89 -0.58 20.23 32.12
C ARG A 89 -1.17 18.82 32.04
N VAL A 90 -0.88 18.03 31.00
CA VAL A 90 -1.60 16.77 30.72
C VAL A 90 -0.68 15.56 30.53
N SER A 91 -0.71 14.56 31.42
CA SER A 91 0.17 13.38 31.33
C SER A 91 -0.31 12.29 30.36
N ALA A 92 0.62 11.66 29.63
CA ALA A 92 0.29 10.79 28.50
C ALA A 92 0.56 9.29 28.68
N GLU A 93 -0.47 8.44 28.83
CA GLU A 93 -0.41 7.02 28.44
C GLU A 93 -1.77 6.46 27.96
N GLY A 94 -1.76 5.82 26.78
CA GLY A 94 -2.53 4.61 26.43
C GLY A 94 -4.00 4.70 26.01
N HIS A 95 -4.35 5.18 24.80
CA HIS A 95 -5.73 5.03 24.24
C HIS A 95 -5.80 4.85 22.70
N CYS A 96 -6.86 4.19 22.22
CA CYS A 96 -7.14 3.87 20.81
C CYS A 96 -8.24 4.77 20.18
N TYR A 97 -8.33 4.78 18.84
CA TYR A 97 -9.08 5.75 18.02
C TYR A 97 -10.61 5.72 18.25
N GLY A 98 -11.19 6.82 18.77
CA GLY A 98 -12.63 7.10 18.76
C GLY A 98 -13.42 6.94 20.07
N ASP A 99 -12.75 6.86 21.22
CA ASP A 99 -13.41 6.86 22.55
C ASP A 99 -13.75 8.27 23.06
N LYS A 100 -14.66 8.35 24.05
CA LYS A 100 -14.62 9.45 25.04
C LYS A 100 -13.33 9.23 25.84
N ILE A 101 -12.32 10.05 25.61
CA ILE A 101 -11.00 9.86 26.21
C ILE A 101 -11.02 10.37 27.65
N GLU A 102 -11.38 9.50 28.60
CA GLU A 102 -11.19 9.74 30.03
C GLU A 102 -9.75 9.31 30.42
N TRP A 103 -8.80 10.25 30.38
CA TRP A 103 -7.45 10.15 30.97
C TRP A 103 -7.43 9.90 32.48
N SER A 104 -7.38 8.66 32.95
CA SER A 104 -7.17 8.38 34.38
C SER A 104 -5.71 8.56 34.83
N ARG A 105 -5.52 9.11 36.03
CA ARG A 105 -4.21 9.37 36.67
C ARG A 105 -3.53 8.05 37.11
N GLY A 106 -2.73 7.44 36.24
CA GLY A 106 -1.84 6.32 36.58
C GLY A 106 -0.52 6.83 37.18
N GLY A 107 -0.15 6.33 38.36
CA GLY A 107 1.03 6.77 39.11
C GLY A 107 2.36 6.39 38.45
N GLY A 108 3.07 7.40 37.94
CA GLY A 108 4.47 7.30 37.48
C GLY A 108 4.85 8.59 36.72
N LEU A 109 5.64 9.47 37.34
CA LEU A 109 6.05 10.76 36.75
C LEU A 109 6.81 10.56 35.42
N GLN A 110 6.46 11.29 34.34
CA GLN A 110 7.43 12.20 33.66
C GLN A 110 6.96 13.10 32.49
N HIS A 111 5.79 12.98 31.84
CA HIS A 111 5.51 13.82 30.65
C HIS A 111 4.11 14.44 30.64
N SER A 112 3.98 15.74 30.97
CA SER A 112 2.73 16.48 30.79
C SER A 112 2.77 17.42 29.56
N GLU A 113 1.95 17.20 28.52
CA GLU A 113 1.85 18.08 27.35
C GLU A 113 0.94 19.30 27.62
N SER A 114 1.23 20.44 26.99
CA SER A 114 0.47 21.70 27.14
C SER A 114 -0.55 21.87 26.00
N LEU A 115 -1.57 22.74 26.16
CA LEU A 115 -2.48 23.09 25.06
C LEU A 115 -1.73 23.66 23.83
N ALA A 116 -0.62 24.36 24.05
CA ALA A 116 0.23 24.86 22.96
C ALA A 116 0.81 23.69 22.14
N THR A 117 1.17 22.57 22.80
CA THR A 117 1.60 21.33 22.15
C THR A 117 0.48 20.72 21.31
N ILE A 118 -0.75 20.68 21.82
CA ILE A 118 -1.91 20.15 21.09
C ILE A 118 -2.20 21.01 19.85
N TYR A 119 -2.29 22.33 20.01
CA TYR A 119 -2.58 23.22 18.88
C TYR A 119 -1.48 23.21 17.84
N SER A 120 -0.20 23.24 18.25
CA SER A 120 0.92 23.19 17.33
C SER A 120 0.98 21.90 16.51
N ARG A 121 0.68 20.74 17.11
CA ARG A 121 0.77 19.44 16.43
C ARG A 121 -0.47 19.09 15.61
N LEU A 122 -1.64 19.50 16.06
CA LEU A 122 -2.91 19.12 15.44
C LEU A 122 -3.45 20.18 14.47
N LEU A 123 -3.38 21.47 14.83
CA LEU A 123 -3.99 22.56 14.07
C LEU A 123 -2.94 23.38 13.30
N GLY A 124 -1.73 23.50 13.85
CA GLY A 124 -0.60 24.20 13.25
C GLY A 124 -0.35 23.83 11.77
N PRO A 125 -0.27 22.54 11.40
CA PRO A 125 0.03 22.13 10.01
C PRO A 125 -1.02 22.53 8.97
N PHE A 126 -2.21 22.94 9.40
CA PHE A 126 -3.34 23.31 8.54
C PHE A 126 -3.69 24.80 8.63
N SER A 127 -3.07 25.52 9.57
CA SER A 127 -3.34 26.93 9.83
C SER A 127 -2.51 27.82 8.90
N HIS A 128 -3.15 28.84 8.33
CA HIS A 128 -2.48 29.86 7.51
C HIS A 128 -2.10 31.07 8.36
N VAL A 129 -2.96 31.40 9.32
CA VAL A 129 -2.76 32.48 10.29
C VAL A 129 -3.05 31.93 11.68
N VAL A 130 -2.17 32.23 12.63
CA VAL A 130 -2.39 32.03 14.06
C VAL A 130 -2.55 33.40 14.70
N CYS A 131 -3.75 33.72 15.12
CA CYS A 131 -4.08 34.96 15.80
C CYS A 131 -4.21 34.69 17.30
N VAL A 132 -3.42 35.37 18.12
CA VAL A 132 -3.42 35.23 19.57
C VAL A 132 -3.93 36.52 20.21
N PHE A 133 -4.97 36.41 21.04
CA PHE A 133 -5.49 37.55 21.80
C PHE A 133 -4.67 37.74 23.07
N VAL A 134 -3.90 38.84 23.13
CA VAL A 134 -2.99 39.12 24.25
C VAL A 134 -3.75 39.31 25.56
N SER A 135 -4.99 39.81 25.49
CA SER A 135 -5.91 39.94 26.64
C SER A 135 -6.19 38.63 27.38
N SER A 136 -5.99 37.49 26.72
CA SER A 136 -6.22 36.17 27.31
C SER A 136 -5.06 35.64 28.15
N PHE A 137 -3.95 36.38 28.22
CA PHE A 137 -2.75 36.02 28.98
C PHE A 137 -2.54 37.04 30.11
N SER A 138 -2.06 36.58 31.25
CA SER A 138 -1.82 37.41 32.43
C SER A 138 -0.56 38.28 32.30
N SER A 139 0.41 37.86 31.49
CA SER A 139 1.69 38.56 31.30
C SER A 139 2.37 38.23 29.96
N THR A 140 3.32 39.07 29.55
CA THR A 140 4.19 38.79 28.38
C THR A 140 4.98 37.49 28.54
N LEU A 141 5.39 37.16 29.77
CA LEU A 141 6.12 35.93 30.08
C LEU A 141 5.24 34.68 29.87
N GLU A 142 3.95 34.75 30.22
CA GLU A 142 3.02 33.64 30.01
C GLU A 142 2.77 33.39 28.51
N LEU A 143 2.52 34.46 27.74
CA LEU A 143 2.38 34.38 26.29
C LEU A 143 3.68 33.89 25.63
N GLY A 144 4.83 34.42 26.06
CA GLY A 144 6.14 33.96 25.61
C GLY A 144 6.36 32.48 25.90
N SER A 145 5.98 32.00 27.10
CA SER A 145 6.08 30.59 27.47
C SER A 145 5.14 29.69 26.67
N PHE A 146 3.94 30.17 26.32
CA PHE A 146 3.02 29.49 25.41
C PHE A 146 3.65 29.33 24.01
N LEU A 147 4.22 30.40 23.45
CA LEU A 147 4.92 30.37 22.16
C LEU A 147 6.18 29.52 22.20
N SER A 148 6.93 29.52 23.31
CA SER A 148 8.07 28.63 23.53
C SER A 148 7.64 27.17 23.55
N SER A 149 6.52 26.84 24.20
CA SER A 149 5.97 25.48 24.21
C SER A 149 5.49 25.05 22.83
N TRP A 150 4.88 25.96 22.06
CA TRP A 150 4.53 25.73 20.66
C TRP A 150 5.78 25.40 19.83
N LEU A 151 6.83 26.22 19.93
CA LEU A 151 8.08 26.05 19.19
C LEU A 151 8.82 24.75 19.53
N ARG A 152 8.91 24.40 20.82
CA ARG A 152 9.54 23.13 21.23
C ARG A 152 8.78 21.93 20.67
N SER A 153 7.46 22.01 20.61
CA SER A 153 6.59 20.97 20.04
C SER A 153 6.76 20.84 18.52
N THR A 154 6.81 21.96 17.79
CA THR A 154 7.06 21.97 16.34
C THR A 154 8.46 21.48 15.98
N TRP A 155 9.47 21.93 16.74
CA TRP A 155 10.89 21.66 16.49
C TRP A 155 11.33 20.26 16.90
N SER A 156 10.91 19.78 18.08
CA SER A 156 11.40 18.48 18.55
C SER A 156 10.90 17.32 17.71
N ARG A 157 9.70 17.44 17.10
CA ARG A 157 8.98 16.27 16.57
C ARG A 157 7.94 16.54 15.48
N THR A 158 7.81 17.68 14.79
CA THR A 158 6.77 17.78 13.71
C THR A 158 7.19 18.53 12.44
N GLN A 159 8.32 19.23 12.44
CA GLN A 159 8.82 19.92 11.25
C GLN A 159 10.35 19.84 11.15
N LEU A 160 10.89 18.64 10.89
CA LEU A 160 12.27 18.50 10.41
C LEU A 160 12.30 18.84 8.92
N PHE A 161 12.09 20.12 8.59
CA PHE A 161 12.52 20.67 7.32
C PHE A 161 13.92 21.24 7.56
N SER A 162 14.93 20.47 7.16
CA SER A 162 16.34 20.87 7.28
C SER A 162 16.55 22.25 6.64
N THR A 163 17.10 23.17 7.43
CA THR A 163 17.23 24.61 7.17
C THR A 163 18.27 24.98 6.11
N ALA A 164 18.38 24.20 5.04
CA ALA A 164 19.25 24.56 3.91
C ALA A 164 18.47 24.72 2.59
N HIS A 165 17.53 23.83 2.24
CA HIS A 165 17.09 23.74 0.83
C HIS A 165 15.62 23.41 0.52
N SER A 166 14.68 23.33 1.48
CA SER A 166 13.26 23.07 1.15
C SER A 166 12.28 24.07 1.82
N PRO A 167 11.56 24.91 1.05
CA PRO A 167 10.61 25.87 1.62
C PRO A 167 9.28 25.18 1.94
N VAL A 168 8.91 25.15 3.22
CA VAL A 168 7.55 24.80 3.65
C VAL A 168 6.81 26.06 4.04
N ALA A 169 5.53 26.14 3.68
CA ALA A 169 4.70 27.27 4.05
C ALA A 169 4.46 27.24 5.58
N LEU A 170 4.89 28.29 6.26
CA LEU A 170 4.65 28.48 7.69
C LEU A 170 3.48 29.45 7.91
N PRO A 171 2.68 29.27 8.98
CA PRO A 171 1.62 30.22 9.32
C PRO A 171 2.20 31.60 9.66
N ARG A 172 1.39 32.64 9.49
CA ARG A 172 1.68 33.99 10.03
C ARG A 172 1.19 34.09 11.47
N LEU A 173 1.99 34.67 12.36
CA LEU A 173 1.60 34.94 13.75
C LEU A 173 1.10 36.38 13.88
N ILE A 174 -0.09 36.55 14.45
CA ILE A 174 -0.68 37.87 14.74
C ILE A 174 -0.99 37.94 16.23
N ALA A 175 -0.34 38.85 16.96
CA ALA A 175 -0.72 39.18 18.32
C ALA A 175 -1.65 40.40 18.33
N VAL A 176 -2.88 40.24 18.82
CA VAL A 176 -3.86 41.32 18.89
C VAL A 176 -3.90 41.90 20.29
N THR A 177 -3.69 43.22 20.39
CA THR A 177 -3.76 43.98 21.63
C THR A 177 -5.00 44.88 21.65
N GLU A 178 -5.66 44.96 22.81
CA GLU A 178 -6.88 45.74 23.02
C GLU A 178 -6.61 46.89 24.01
N GLY A 179 -6.50 48.13 23.50
CA GLY A 179 -6.56 49.38 24.29
C GLY A 179 -5.25 50.01 24.74
N LYS A 180 -5.31 51.35 24.94
CA LYS A 180 -4.19 52.22 25.36
C LYS A 180 -3.52 51.69 26.62
N ALA A 181 -2.19 51.64 26.60
CA ALA A 181 -1.36 51.57 27.80
C ALA A 181 -1.82 52.64 28.81
N LEU A 182 -2.53 52.22 29.86
CA LEU A 182 -2.66 52.99 31.10
C LEU A 182 -1.27 53.07 31.77
N PRO A 183 -0.97 54.13 32.56
CA PRO A 183 0.28 54.21 33.30
C PRO A 183 0.39 52.99 34.23
N GLY A 184 1.37 52.12 33.99
CA GLY A 184 1.48 50.78 34.60
C GLY A 184 1.18 49.60 33.66
N SER A 185 1.31 49.79 32.33
CA SER A 185 0.99 48.79 31.31
C SER A 185 1.55 47.40 31.61
N ARG A 186 0.66 46.40 31.73
CA ARG A 186 0.97 44.96 31.91
C ARG A 186 1.87 44.36 30.81
N PHE A 187 2.09 45.08 29.72
CA PHE A 187 2.90 44.69 28.58
C PHE A 187 3.80 45.87 28.16
N PRO A 188 5.12 45.69 28.03
CA PRO A 188 6.06 46.77 27.71
C PRO A 188 5.90 47.27 26.27
N GLY A 189 6.29 48.54 26.03
CA GLY A 189 6.53 49.04 24.68
C GLY A 189 7.56 48.15 23.97
N GLY A 190 7.24 47.65 22.79
CA GLY A 190 8.05 46.63 22.12
C GLY A 190 7.68 45.19 22.47
N LEU A 191 6.37 44.88 22.53
CA LEU A 191 5.85 43.52 22.75
C LEU A 191 6.49 42.48 21.80
N LYS A 192 6.70 42.84 20.53
CA LYS A 192 7.35 41.97 19.54
C LYS A 192 8.75 41.54 19.99
N SER A 193 9.62 42.51 20.25
CA SER A 193 11.00 42.27 20.69
C SER A 193 11.07 41.56 22.04
N SER A 194 10.13 41.86 22.95
CA SER A 194 10.04 41.19 24.25
C SER A 194 9.68 39.71 24.13
N LEU A 195 8.70 39.38 23.27
CA LEU A 195 8.31 37.99 23.02
C LEU A 195 9.41 37.22 22.28
N GLU A 196 10.05 37.83 21.29
CA GLU A 196 11.19 37.23 20.59
C GLU A 196 12.34 36.93 21.56
N ALA A 197 12.68 37.85 22.46
CA ALA A 197 13.70 37.63 23.50
C ALA A 197 13.34 36.48 24.45
N ILE A 198 12.12 36.45 24.99
CA ILE A 198 11.66 35.38 25.90
C ILE A 198 11.71 34.02 25.20
N VAL A 199 11.25 33.96 23.95
CA VAL A 199 11.23 32.72 23.17
C VAL A 199 12.64 32.24 22.87
N ILE A 200 13.56 33.13 22.47
CA ILE A 200 14.96 32.79 22.23
C ILE A 200 15.63 32.32 23.52
N GLU A 201 15.41 33.00 24.65
CA GLU A 201 15.95 32.62 25.95
C GLU A 201 15.48 31.23 26.39
N GLN A 202 14.19 30.93 26.20
CA GLN A 202 13.62 29.67 26.64
C GLN A 202 13.87 28.51 25.67
N THR A 203 13.98 28.76 24.36
CA THR A 203 14.05 27.68 23.35
C THR A 203 15.41 27.60 22.64
N GLY A 204 16.21 28.66 22.67
CA GLY A 204 17.41 28.81 21.84
C GLY A 204 17.11 29.16 20.38
N PHE A 205 15.86 29.39 20.01
CA PHE A 205 15.42 29.55 18.62
C PHE A 205 14.55 30.79 18.39
N SER A 206 14.58 31.30 17.15
CA SER A 206 13.71 32.39 16.70
C SER A 206 12.30 31.90 16.32
N LEU A 207 11.30 32.78 16.50
CA LEU A 207 9.92 32.57 16.04
C LEU A 207 9.82 32.31 14.53
N THR A 208 10.78 32.78 13.73
CA THR A 208 10.83 32.56 12.28
C THR A 208 10.94 31.09 11.88
N ARG A 209 11.23 30.19 12.84
CA ARG A 209 11.23 28.74 12.62
C ARG A 209 9.84 28.11 12.57
N ALA A 210 8.83 28.70 13.20
CA ALA A 210 7.46 28.19 13.19
C ALA A 210 6.48 29.13 12.50
N PHE A 211 6.85 30.39 12.29
CA PHE A 211 6.01 31.39 11.67
C PHE A 211 6.75 32.14 10.56
N SER A 212 6.08 32.38 9.43
CA SER A 212 6.68 33.09 8.30
C SER A 212 6.83 34.60 8.57
N ASP A 213 5.94 35.14 9.39
CA ASP A 213 5.94 36.54 9.81
C ASP A 213 5.29 36.66 11.21
N PHE A 214 5.67 37.72 11.93
CA PHE A 214 5.10 38.06 13.22
C PHE A 214 4.70 39.54 13.27
N THR A 215 3.39 39.77 13.36
CA THR A 215 2.78 41.11 13.42
C THR A 215 2.08 41.33 14.76
N VAL A 216 2.25 42.51 15.35
CA VAL A 216 1.47 42.96 16.51
C VAL A 216 0.45 44.00 16.01
N LYS A 217 -0.84 43.76 16.26
CA LYS A 217 -1.92 44.64 15.80
C LYS A 217 -2.71 45.22 16.97
N GLU A 218 -2.66 46.54 17.10
CA GLU A 218 -3.50 47.29 18.03
C GLU A 218 -4.89 47.56 17.43
N THR A 219 -5.94 47.28 18.20
CA THR A 219 -7.34 47.52 17.80
C THR A 219 -7.79 48.98 17.97
N LEU A 220 -7.08 49.80 18.75
CA LEU A 220 -7.57 51.10 19.25
C LEU A 220 -6.69 52.31 18.88
N THR A 221 -6.28 52.44 17.62
CA THR A 221 -5.51 53.61 17.16
C THR A 221 -6.35 54.78 16.62
N GLU A 222 -7.63 54.60 16.28
CA GLU A 222 -8.46 55.68 15.71
C GLU A 222 -9.67 56.00 16.60
N VAL A 223 -9.56 57.09 17.37
CA VAL A 223 -10.57 57.63 18.31
C VAL A 223 -11.86 58.11 17.60
N SER A 224 -11.91 58.06 16.27
CA SER A 224 -12.92 58.73 15.43
C SER A 224 -13.83 57.79 14.62
N LEU A 225 -13.78 56.47 14.80
CA LEU A 225 -14.63 55.52 14.06
C LEU A 225 -15.73 54.88 14.91
N LEU A 226 -16.92 54.72 14.33
CA LEU A 226 -18.01 53.89 14.87
C LEU A 226 -17.51 52.47 15.16
N ARG A 227 -17.80 51.91 16.35
CA ARG A 227 -17.36 50.57 16.80
C ARG A 227 -17.52 49.47 15.74
N GLN A 228 -18.63 49.51 15.00
CA GLN A 228 -18.95 48.53 13.95
C GLN A 228 -17.96 48.58 12.76
N ARG A 229 -17.44 49.75 12.40
CA ARG A 229 -16.40 49.89 11.37
C ARG A 229 -15.04 49.38 11.83
N GLN A 230 -14.73 49.47 13.13
CA GLN A 230 -13.47 48.98 13.70
C GLN A 230 -13.37 47.44 13.63
N TYR A 231 -14.44 46.73 14.00
CA TYR A 231 -14.49 45.26 13.91
C TYR A 231 -14.51 44.76 12.46
N THR A 232 -15.14 45.52 11.56
CA THR A 232 -15.07 45.24 10.12
C THR A 232 -13.63 45.40 9.60
N LYS A 233 -12.90 46.45 10.02
CA LYS A 233 -11.47 46.63 9.68
C LYS A 233 -10.59 45.49 10.21
N MET A 234 -10.82 45.00 11.42
CA MET A 234 -10.07 43.86 11.98
C MET A 234 -10.34 42.57 11.21
N THR A 235 -11.61 42.31 10.88
CA THR A 235 -11.99 41.14 10.08
C THR A 235 -11.38 41.19 8.68
N ALA A 236 -11.43 42.36 8.03
CA ALA A 236 -10.77 42.59 6.75
C ALA A 236 -9.24 42.45 6.82
N PHE A 237 -8.61 42.85 7.94
CA PHE A 237 -7.18 42.64 8.17
C PHE A 237 -6.84 41.16 8.29
N LEU A 238 -7.57 40.39 9.09
CA LEU A 238 -7.37 38.93 9.19
C LEU A 238 -7.61 38.23 7.85
N GLU A 239 -8.61 38.65 7.07
CA GLU A 239 -8.85 38.15 5.72
C GLU A 239 -7.70 38.49 4.76
N SER A 240 -7.14 39.70 4.84
CA SER A 240 -5.97 40.11 4.06
C SER A 240 -4.74 39.27 4.42
N GLU A 241 -4.44 39.09 5.71
CA GLU A 241 -3.31 38.26 6.16
C GLU A 241 -3.50 36.78 5.80
N CYS A 242 -4.72 36.26 5.92
CA CYS A 242 -5.03 34.90 5.45
C CYS A 242 -4.83 34.77 3.94
N THR A 243 -5.22 35.78 3.17
CA THR A 243 -5.02 35.79 1.72
C THR A 243 -3.54 35.85 1.37
N ALA A 244 -2.74 36.63 2.10
CA ALA A 244 -1.30 36.70 1.92
C ALA A 244 -0.62 35.37 2.25
N ALA A 245 -0.89 34.80 3.44
CA ALA A 245 -0.39 33.49 3.82
C ALA A 245 -0.83 32.41 2.82
N ARG A 246 -2.09 32.43 2.37
CA ARG A 246 -2.59 31.48 1.37
C ARG A 246 -1.78 31.48 0.08
N ARG A 247 -1.32 32.62 -0.42
CA ARG A 247 -0.47 32.66 -1.62
C ARG A 247 0.82 31.88 -1.43
N ASP A 248 1.40 31.95 -0.23
CA ASP A 248 2.61 31.19 0.11
C ASP A 248 2.34 29.68 0.15
N PHE A 249 1.20 29.26 0.72
CA PHE A 249 0.74 27.87 0.74
C PHE A 249 0.37 27.35 -0.66
N GLU A 250 -0.27 28.18 -1.49
CA GLU A 250 -0.65 27.88 -2.87
C GLU A 250 0.58 27.64 -3.73
N ARG A 251 1.59 28.51 -3.63
CA ARG A 251 2.87 28.37 -4.34
C ARG A 251 3.58 27.05 -4.05
N LEU A 252 3.42 26.52 -2.83
CA LEU A 252 4.06 25.28 -2.38
C LEU A 252 3.14 24.06 -2.49
N ASN A 253 1.97 24.20 -3.13
CA ASN A 253 0.92 23.19 -3.19
C ASN A 253 0.61 22.58 -1.82
N MET A 254 0.43 23.42 -0.80
CA MET A 254 0.05 23.01 0.56
C MET A 254 -1.42 23.33 0.89
N LEU A 255 -2.21 23.68 -0.12
CA LEU A 255 -3.67 23.86 0.02
C LEU A 255 -4.39 22.53 -0.19
N TYR A 256 -4.85 21.93 0.89
CA TYR A 256 -5.55 20.66 0.85
C TYR A 256 -6.98 20.80 0.32
N ASP A 257 -7.47 19.81 -0.43
CA ASP A 257 -8.91 19.64 -0.64
C ASP A 257 -9.61 19.11 0.62
N SER A 258 -10.95 19.04 0.63
CA SER A 258 -11.71 18.59 1.79
C SER A 258 -11.35 17.16 2.23
N HIS A 259 -11.12 16.26 1.27
CA HIS A 259 -10.81 14.85 1.54
C HIS A 259 -9.41 14.67 2.13
N ASN A 260 -8.41 15.29 1.52
CA ASN A 260 -7.02 15.30 1.96
C ASN A 260 -6.87 16.00 3.32
N LEU A 261 -7.58 17.10 3.55
CA LEU A 261 -7.56 17.81 4.83
C LEU A 261 -8.07 16.90 5.96
N VAL A 262 -9.20 16.22 5.78
CA VAL A 262 -9.76 15.30 6.79
C VAL A 262 -8.83 14.11 7.03
N ASP A 263 -8.20 13.58 5.99
CA ASP A 263 -7.25 12.47 6.12
C ASP A 263 -6.00 12.87 6.90
N LEU A 264 -5.34 13.92 6.44
CA LEU A 264 -4.11 14.42 7.05
C LEU A 264 -4.37 14.87 8.50
N PHE A 265 -5.51 15.50 8.77
CA PHE A 265 -5.89 15.85 10.14
C PHE A 265 -6.09 14.61 11.02
N SER A 266 -6.76 13.57 10.51
CA SER A 266 -6.93 12.31 11.24
C SER A 266 -5.59 11.62 11.53
N ARG A 267 -4.63 11.71 10.61
CA ARG A 267 -3.27 11.20 10.81
C ARG A 267 -2.48 12.06 11.80
N ALA A 268 -2.59 13.39 11.73
CA ALA A 268 -1.99 14.31 12.71
C ALA A 268 -2.48 14.01 14.13
N TYR A 269 -3.77 13.75 14.28
CA TYR A 269 -4.36 13.30 15.54
C TYR A 269 -3.77 11.97 16.03
N ARG A 270 -3.62 10.96 15.15
CA ARG A 270 -2.96 9.70 15.53
C ARG A 270 -1.53 9.95 16.00
N CYS A 271 -0.77 10.77 15.27
CA CYS A 271 0.60 11.12 15.66
C CYS A 271 0.65 11.84 17.01
N LEU A 272 -0.33 12.70 17.31
CA LEU A 272 -0.46 13.33 18.62
C LEU A 272 -0.65 12.27 19.71
N VAL A 273 -1.61 11.34 19.53
CA VAL A 273 -1.92 10.28 20.50
C VAL A 273 -0.74 9.32 20.69
N SER A 274 -0.06 8.92 19.62
CA SER A 274 1.12 8.03 19.68
C SER A 274 2.42 8.76 20.01
N ASN A 275 2.36 10.07 20.26
CA ASN A 275 3.52 10.94 20.45
C ASN A 275 4.60 10.82 19.35
N THR A 276 4.19 10.60 18.10
CA THR A 276 5.07 10.51 16.92
C THR A 276 5.07 11.81 16.12
N ILE A 277 5.98 11.86 15.13
CA ILE A 277 6.13 13.00 14.23
C ILE A 277 5.03 12.99 13.17
N PHE A 278 4.27 14.08 13.07
CA PHE A 278 3.39 14.33 11.94
C PHE A 278 4.10 15.17 10.88
N ASN A 279 4.30 14.59 9.70
CA ASN A 279 4.74 15.31 8.51
C ASN A 279 3.66 15.10 7.44
N PRO A 280 3.01 16.17 6.92
CA PRO A 280 1.89 16.02 5.99
C PRO A 280 2.30 15.36 4.66
N VAL A 281 3.56 15.56 4.22
CA VAL A 281 4.11 14.96 3.00
C VAL A 281 4.27 13.44 3.19
N ILE A 282 4.91 13.02 4.29
CA ILE A 282 5.04 11.58 4.63
C ILE A 282 3.65 10.96 4.86
N ALA A 283 2.78 11.65 5.60
CA ALA A 283 1.44 11.18 5.93
C ALA A 283 0.57 10.98 4.67
N SER A 284 0.68 11.85 3.66
CA SER A 284 -0.02 11.71 2.38
C SER A 284 0.42 10.49 1.57
N ARG A 285 1.63 9.98 1.86
CA ARG A 285 2.28 8.84 1.19
C ARG A 285 2.33 7.58 2.03
N ALA A 286 1.81 7.59 3.25
CA ALA A 286 1.92 6.47 4.18
C ALA A 286 1.27 5.16 3.68
N TRP A 287 0.32 5.24 2.75
CA TRP A 287 -0.32 4.08 2.12
C TRP A 287 0.40 3.57 0.87
N ASN A 288 1.35 4.34 0.32
CA ASN A 288 2.26 3.93 -0.75
C ASN A 288 3.66 4.40 -0.37
N PRO A 289 4.31 3.78 0.63
CA PRO A 289 5.65 4.18 1.04
C PRO A 289 6.66 3.92 -0.09
N ILE A 290 7.86 4.50 0.03
CA ILE A 290 8.96 4.09 -0.84
C ILE A 290 9.26 2.61 -0.57
N PRO A 291 9.52 1.81 -1.62
CA PRO A 291 9.94 0.43 -1.43
C PRO A 291 11.17 0.34 -0.51
N PRO A 292 11.20 -0.53 0.51
CA PRO A 292 12.28 -0.56 1.49
C PRO A 292 13.66 -0.80 0.87
N ASN A 293 13.72 -1.52 -0.26
CA ASN A 293 14.95 -1.80 -0.99
C ASN A 293 15.26 -0.81 -2.14
N ALA A 294 14.55 0.32 -2.23
CA ALA A 294 14.67 1.25 -3.36
C ALA A 294 16.10 1.71 -3.61
N ALA A 295 16.85 2.09 -2.57
CA ALA A 295 18.24 2.51 -2.71
C ALA A 295 19.11 1.44 -3.39
N ARG A 296 18.96 0.17 -2.99
CA ARG A 296 19.68 -0.96 -3.58
C ARG A 296 19.32 -1.16 -5.06
N GLN A 297 18.05 -0.95 -5.43
CA GLN A 297 17.62 -1.06 -6.83
C GLN A 297 18.15 0.10 -7.68
N ILE A 298 18.19 1.31 -7.13
CA ILE A 298 18.79 2.48 -7.77
C ILE A 298 20.28 2.22 -8.04
N VAL A 299 21.03 1.70 -7.07
CA VAL A 299 22.45 1.33 -7.27
C VAL A 299 22.59 0.37 -8.43
N ARG A 300 21.82 -0.72 -8.45
CA ARG A 300 21.87 -1.72 -9.52
C ARG A 300 21.57 -1.13 -10.89
N PHE A 301 20.59 -0.24 -10.99
CA PHE A 301 20.29 0.47 -12.23
C PHE A 301 21.44 1.39 -12.68
N LEU A 302 22.06 2.12 -11.76
CA LEU A 302 23.18 3.00 -12.09
C LEU A 302 24.44 2.21 -12.47
N SER A 303 24.67 1.05 -11.85
CA SER A 303 25.81 0.16 -12.14
C SER A 303 25.76 -0.48 -13.53
N ASP A 304 24.64 -0.43 -14.24
CA ASP A 304 24.56 -0.89 -15.64
C ASP A 304 25.22 0.11 -16.62
N TYR A 305 25.65 1.28 -16.15
CA TYR A 305 26.19 2.36 -16.99
C TYR A 305 27.58 2.79 -16.50
N ASP A 306 28.61 2.36 -17.22
CA ASP A 306 30.01 2.70 -16.92
C ASP A 306 30.41 4.08 -17.47
N ASP A 307 29.76 4.53 -18.54
CA ASP A 307 30.13 5.77 -19.23
C ASP A 307 29.39 7.00 -18.67
N LYS A 308 30.18 8.06 -18.47
CA LYS A 308 29.71 9.36 -17.94
C LYS A 308 28.55 9.94 -18.75
N GLU A 309 28.57 9.74 -20.06
CA GLU A 309 27.60 10.30 -21.00
C GLU A 309 26.22 9.62 -20.87
N SER A 310 26.16 8.28 -20.84
CA SER A 310 24.93 7.51 -20.63
C SER A 310 24.32 7.78 -19.27
N LEU A 311 25.14 7.92 -18.23
CA LEU A 311 24.66 8.33 -16.90
C LEU A 311 23.95 9.69 -16.97
N GLN A 312 24.56 10.69 -17.62
CA GLN A 312 24.02 12.06 -17.71
C GLN A 312 22.81 12.19 -18.64
N LYS A 313 22.90 11.61 -19.83
CA LYS A 313 21.89 11.79 -20.90
C LYS A 313 20.70 10.85 -20.76
N PHE A 314 20.87 9.71 -20.09
CA PHE A 314 19.83 8.69 -19.96
C PHE A 314 19.53 8.32 -18.50
N ALA A 315 20.50 7.77 -17.76
CA ALA A 315 20.19 7.08 -16.50
C ALA A 315 19.61 8.03 -15.44
N LEU A 316 20.27 9.16 -15.20
CA LEU A 316 19.81 10.14 -14.21
C LEU A 316 18.46 10.79 -14.61
N PRO A 317 18.24 11.27 -15.85
CA PRO A 317 16.92 11.74 -16.28
C PRO A 317 15.80 10.70 -16.15
N TYR A 318 16.10 9.45 -16.53
CA TYR A 318 15.15 8.33 -16.43
C TYR A 318 14.78 8.03 -14.99
N LEU A 319 15.77 7.99 -14.09
CA LEU A 319 15.56 7.80 -12.67
C LEU A 319 14.73 8.92 -12.03
N VAL A 320 14.99 10.19 -12.38
CA VAL A 320 14.15 11.32 -11.92
C VAL A 320 12.71 11.16 -12.41
N SER A 321 12.52 10.74 -13.65
CA SER A 321 11.19 10.48 -14.22
C SER A 321 10.46 9.35 -13.46
N ALA A 322 11.16 8.26 -13.14
CA ALA A 322 10.62 7.12 -12.40
C ALA A 322 10.27 7.48 -10.95
N ILE A 323 11.16 8.19 -10.24
CA ILE A 323 10.92 8.70 -8.89
C ILE A 323 9.73 9.65 -8.89
N ARG A 324 9.61 10.51 -9.90
CA ARG A 324 8.49 11.45 -10.04
C ARG A 324 7.18 10.72 -10.29
N ALA A 325 7.14 9.67 -11.12
CA ALA A 325 5.96 8.83 -11.27
C ALA A 325 5.53 8.20 -9.94
N ASN A 326 6.47 7.59 -9.21
CA ASN A 326 6.17 6.96 -7.92
C ASN A 326 5.78 7.99 -6.83
N ALA A 327 6.26 9.24 -6.91
CA ALA A 327 5.94 10.31 -5.98
C ALA A 327 4.47 10.77 -6.05
N TYR A 328 3.82 10.64 -7.21
CA TYR A 328 2.45 11.10 -7.46
C TYR A 328 1.53 9.94 -7.85
N PRO A 329 1.18 9.05 -6.91
CA PRO A 329 0.19 8.02 -7.17
C PRO A 329 -1.18 8.68 -7.31
N ALA A 330 -2.15 8.01 -7.90
CA ALA A 330 -3.49 8.59 -8.02
C ALA A 330 -4.11 8.92 -6.67
N LEU A 331 -4.76 10.09 -6.61
CA LEU A 331 -5.47 10.64 -5.46
C LEU A 331 -4.58 11.11 -4.29
N SER A 332 -3.25 11.12 -4.44
CA SER A 332 -2.39 11.81 -3.47
C SER A 332 -2.46 13.33 -3.65
N HIS A 333 -2.33 14.05 -2.54
CA HIS A 333 -2.17 15.49 -2.55
C HIS A 333 -0.91 15.91 -3.36
N PRO A 334 -1.01 16.85 -4.33
CA PRO A 334 0.07 17.16 -5.25
C PRO A 334 1.08 18.16 -4.67
N PHE A 335 1.71 17.82 -3.54
CA PHE A 335 2.84 18.61 -3.00
C PHE A 335 3.91 18.82 -4.06
N ASP A 336 4.66 19.92 -3.99
CA ASP A 336 5.74 20.16 -4.94
C ASP A 336 6.78 19.01 -4.93
N PHE A 337 7.29 18.65 -6.12
CA PHE A 337 8.12 17.47 -6.28
C PHE A 337 9.44 17.54 -5.50
N PRO A 338 10.17 18.67 -5.48
CA PRO A 338 11.37 18.82 -4.67
C PRO A 338 11.10 18.60 -3.18
N LEU A 339 9.95 19.07 -2.67
CA LEU A 339 9.55 18.86 -1.28
C LEU A 339 9.30 17.38 -0.99
N ILE A 340 8.60 16.67 -1.88
CA ILE A 340 8.39 15.21 -1.75
C ILE A 340 9.73 14.48 -1.81
N PHE A 341 10.61 14.87 -2.74
CA PHE A 341 11.92 14.26 -2.91
C PHE A 341 12.78 14.42 -1.65
N ASP A 342 12.95 15.65 -1.17
CA ASP A 342 13.73 15.98 0.03
C ASP A 342 13.20 15.25 1.27
N THR A 343 11.87 15.15 1.39
CA THR A 343 11.23 14.57 2.56
C THR A 343 11.25 13.04 2.56
N ILE A 344 11.05 12.41 1.40
CA ILE A 344 10.82 10.95 1.32
C ILE A 344 11.98 10.23 0.63
N TYR A 345 12.50 10.75 -0.49
CA TYR A 345 13.44 10.03 -1.37
C TYR A 345 14.92 10.36 -1.12
N LYS A 346 15.23 11.53 -0.57
CA LYS A 346 16.60 12.05 -0.44
C LYS A 346 17.54 11.10 0.29
N SER A 347 17.11 10.52 1.40
CA SER A 347 17.92 9.54 2.14
C SER A 347 18.25 8.30 1.30
N ALA A 348 17.27 7.79 0.54
CA ALA A 348 17.49 6.63 -0.32
C ALA A 348 18.41 6.96 -1.51
N TRP A 349 18.25 8.16 -2.09
CA TRP A 349 19.11 8.69 -3.14
C TRP A 349 20.55 8.89 -2.65
N ASP A 350 20.75 9.54 -1.51
CA ASP A 350 22.09 9.83 -0.97
C ASP A 350 22.86 8.53 -0.69
N HIS A 351 22.18 7.53 -0.13
CA HIS A 351 22.76 6.20 0.06
C HIS A 351 23.11 5.54 -1.28
N ALA A 352 22.23 5.63 -2.28
CA ALA A 352 22.46 5.04 -3.59
C ALA A 352 23.59 5.74 -4.36
N ALA A 353 23.61 7.07 -4.38
CA ALA A 353 24.63 7.88 -5.06
C ALA A 353 26.02 7.65 -4.47
N LEU A 354 26.11 7.57 -3.14
CA LEU A 354 27.35 7.24 -2.43
C LEU A 354 27.82 5.82 -2.79
N THR A 355 26.93 4.84 -2.77
CA THR A 355 27.26 3.43 -3.05
C THR A 355 27.65 3.22 -4.51
N ALA A 356 26.98 3.90 -5.44
CA ALA A 356 27.29 3.89 -6.87
C ALA A 356 28.52 4.76 -7.22
N SER A 357 29.17 5.39 -6.24
CA SER A 357 30.37 6.22 -6.43
C SER A 357 30.20 7.35 -7.46
N LEU A 358 29.03 7.99 -7.50
CA LEU A 358 28.77 9.12 -8.39
C LEU A 358 29.62 10.35 -8.03
N THR A 359 30.09 11.09 -9.03
CA THR A 359 30.82 12.35 -8.80
C THR A 359 29.90 13.43 -8.26
N GLU A 360 30.47 14.43 -7.58
CA GLU A 360 29.71 15.58 -7.04
C GLU A 360 28.90 16.31 -8.13
N ASP A 361 29.50 16.53 -9.31
CA ASP A 361 28.82 17.11 -10.47
C ASP A 361 27.55 16.34 -10.88
N MET A 362 27.58 15.01 -10.81
CA MET A 362 26.42 14.16 -11.15
C MET A 362 25.32 14.28 -10.11
N CYS A 363 25.70 14.33 -8.84
CA CYS A 363 24.75 14.54 -7.75
C CYS A 363 24.08 15.91 -7.89
N LEU A 364 24.86 16.95 -8.17
CA LEU A 364 24.35 18.30 -8.43
C LEU A 364 23.46 18.36 -9.67
N LEU A 365 23.80 17.63 -10.75
CA LEU A 365 22.96 17.53 -11.94
C LEU A 365 21.61 16.86 -11.63
N PHE A 366 21.64 15.73 -10.91
CA PHE A 366 20.43 15.02 -10.50
C PHE A 366 19.54 15.92 -9.65
N GLU A 367 20.11 16.58 -8.65
CA GLU A 367 19.37 17.51 -7.80
C GLU A 367 18.81 18.71 -8.57
N ARG A 368 19.54 19.21 -9.59
CA ARG A 368 19.04 20.24 -10.49
C ARG A 368 17.82 19.74 -11.28
N MET A 369 17.83 18.50 -11.78
CA MET A 369 16.69 17.90 -12.48
C MET A 369 15.47 17.67 -11.56
N VAL A 370 15.70 17.35 -10.28
CA VAL A 370 14.63 17.27 -9.27
C VAL A 370 13.99 18.64 -9.08
N ARG A 371 14.81 19.70 -8.94
CA ARG A 371 14.36 21.08 -8.68
C ARG A 371 13.81 21.80 -9.91
N CYS A 372 14.08 21.33 -11.12
CA CYS A 372 13.47 21.87 -12.33
C CYS A 372 11.99 21.46 -12.43
N SER A 373 11.10 22.45 -12.43
CA SER A 373 9.68 22.30 -12.75
C SER A 373 9.51 21.93 -14.23
N LEU A 374 8.99 20.73 -14.50
CA LEU A 374 8.86 20.20 -15.87
C LEU A 374 7.78 20.92 -16.70
N ASN A 375 8.20 21.93 -17.46
CA ASN A 375 7.78 22.09 -18.87
C ASN A 375 8.91 21.69 -19.85
N THR A 376 10.06 21.22 -19.34
CA THR A 376 11.30 20.99 -20.11
C THR A 376 11.87 19.58 -19.97
N VAL A 377 11.02 18.55 -19.88
CA VAL A 377 11.32 17.29 -20.59
C VAL A 377 10.54 17.35 -21.89
N ALA A 378 10.82 18.43 -22.65
CA ALA A 378 10.85 18.29 -24.08
C ALA A 378 11.93 17.24 -24.34
N VAL A 379 11.53 16.17 -25.01
CA VAL A 379 12.34 15.45 -25.99
C VAL A 379 13.68 16.17 -26.18
N ILE A 380 14.76 15.60 -25.63
CA ILE A 380 16.07 15.89 -26.20
C ILE A 380 15.93 15.33 -27.61
N ASP A 381 15.73 16.25 -28.55
CA ASP A 381 15.71 16.00 -29.98
C ASP A 381 17.06 15.37 -30.28
N THR A 382 17.11 14.04 -30.31
CA THR A 382 18.10 13.36 -31.13
C THR A 382 17.58 13.55 -32.54
N ASP A 383 18.20 14.50 -33.26
CA ASP A 383 18.02 14.65 -34.70
C ASP A 383 17.93 13.25 -35.35
N ASP A 384 16.89 13.07 -36.18
CA ASP A 384 16.40 11.83 -36.79
C ASP A 384 15.38 11.02 -35.96
N THR A 385 14.09 11.35 -36.09
CA THR A 385 12.98 10.40 -36.33
C THR A 385 11.61 11.10 -36.39
N THR A 386 11.38 11.91 -37.42
CA THR A 386 10.06 12.49 -37.76
C THR A 386 9.06 11.48 -38.37
N ILE A 387 9.22 10.17 -38.17
CA ILE A 387 8.44 9.13 -38.89
C ILE A 387 7.52 8.28 -37.97
N HIS A 388 7.52 8.40 -36.64
CA HIS A 388 6.72 7.49 -35.79
C HIS A 388 5.56 8.08 -34.99
N MET A 389 5.10 9.28 -35.33
CA MET A 389 3.93 9.90 -34.69
C MET A 389 2.57 9.28 -35.11
N GLU A 390 2.54 8.35 -36.07
CA GLU A 390 1.32 7.64 -36.48
C GLU A 390 0.96 6.41 -35.63
N ASN A 391 1.89 5.87 -34.83
CA ASN A 391 1.62 4.69 -33.99
C ASN A 391 1.02 5.03 -32.60
N VAL A 392 0.82 6.31 -32.29
CA VAL A 392 0.24 6.78 -31.00
C VAL A 392 -1.28 6.60 -30.93
N LYS A 393 -1.94 6.20 -32.03
CA LYS A 393 -3.39 5.92 -32.03
C LYS A 393 -3.78 4.65 -31.25
N SER A 394 -2.86 3.75 -30.90
CA SER A 394 -3.18 2.54 -30.13
C SER A 394 -3.21 2.72 -28.61
N LEU A 395 -2.67 3.82 -28.06
CA LEU A 395 -2.81 4.17 -26.64
C LEU A 395 -4.07 5.01 -26.36
N ASN A 396 -4.69 5.57 -27.40
CA ASN A 396 -5.99 6.26 -27.33
C ASN A 396 -7.20 5.31 -27.47
N GLY A 397 -6.96 4.00 -27.62
CA GLY A 397 -8.00 2.97 -27.76
C GLY A 397 -8.42 2.27 -26.46
N GLY A 398 -7.80 2.59 -25.32
CA GLY A 398 -8.13 2.04 -24.01
C GLY A 398 -8.60 3.14 -23.05
N CYS A 399 -9.87 3.09 -22.66
CA CYS A 399 -10.53 4.00 -21.70
C CYS A 399 -10.62 5.48 -22.11
N ALA A 400 -11.43 5.77 -23.13
CA ALA A 400 -12.04 7.08 -23.31
C ALA A 400 -13.40 6.98 -24.01
N ALA A 401 -14.38 6.35 -23.33
CA ALA A 401 -15.78 6.60 -23.61
C ALA A 401 -16.34 7.45 -22.47
N ASN A 402 -16.91 8.60 -22.81
CA ASN A 402 -17.51 9.62 -21.94
C ASN A 402 -16.53 10.61 -21.30
N PHE A 403 -16.26 11.74 -21.97
CA PHE A 403 -16.88 13.01 -21.59
C PHE A 403 -16.71 14.05 -22.70
N LEU A 404 -17.85 14.61 -23.08
CA LEU A 404 -18.11 15.54 -24.17
C LEU A 404 -17.43 16.90 -24.01
N ASN A 405 -17.30 17.58 -25.16
CA ASN A 405 -17.67 18.98 -25.40
C ASN A 405 -17.80 19.86 -24.16
N THR A 406 -16.92 20.86 -24.04
CA THR A 406 -17.26 22.30 -24.03
C THR A 406 -15.98 23.04 -23.65
N VAL A 407 -15.25 23.58 -24.63
CA VAL A 407 -14.46 24.79 -24.40
C VAL A 407 -14.77 25.74 -25.53
N THR A 408 -15.70 26.64 -25.22
CA THR A 408 -15.94 27.92 -25.87
C THR A 408 -14.64 28.70 -25.92
N THR A 409 -14.11 28.92 -27.12
CA THR A 409 -13.13 29.97 -27.39
C THR A 409 -13.87 31.31 -27.50
N VAL A 410 -13.49 32.26 -26.65
CA VAL A 410 -13.86 33.69 -26.78
C VAL A 410 -12.66 34.40 -27.39
N GLY A 411 -12.81 34.90 -28.63
CA GLY A 411 -11.88 35.83 -29.29
C GLY A 411 -12.10 37.28 -28.82
N PRO A 412 -11.67 38.34 -29.56
CA PRO A 412 -11.27 38.32 -30.98
C PRO A 412 -10.06 39.23 -31.33
N ASN A 413 -9.62 39.15 -32.59
CA ASN A 413 -9.26 40.37 -33.35
C ASN A 413 -9.66 40.19 -34.82
N PRO A 414 -9.96 41.29 -35.55
CA PRO A 414 -11.00 41.35 -36.56
C PRO A 414 -10.46 41.15 -37.98
N ASN A 415 -11.29 40.57 -38.85
CA ASN A 415 -11.72 41.15 -40.13
C ASN A 415 -12.49 40.12 -40.97
N ASP A 416 -13.44 40.65 -41.74
CA ASP A 416 -14.15 40.07 -42.88
C ASP A 416 -15.33 39.10 -42.65
N CYS A 417 -16.49 39.74 -42.49
CA CYS A 417 -17.65 39.68 -43.38
C CYS A 417 -18.05 38.39 -44.13
N THR A 418 -19.34 38.07 -43.91
CA THR A 418 -20.35 37.55 -44.87
C THR A 418 -20.34 36.07 -45.25
N THR A 419 -21.25 35.28 -44.66
CA THR A 419 -22.54 34.85 -45.25
C THR A 419 -23.15 33.66 -44.47
N GLN A 420 -24.43 33.77 -44.11
CA GLN A 420 -25.33 32.65 -43.74
C GLN A 420 -25.78 31.91 -45.02
N PRO A 421 -26.23 30.62 -45.01
CA PRO A 421 -27.40 30.21 -44.21
C PRO A 421 -27.63 28.71 -43.86
N LYS A 422 -28.65 28.52 -42.98
CA LYS A 422 -29.69 27.47 -42.92
C LYS A 422 -29.43 26.10 -42.26
N THR A 423 -30.10 25.98 -41.13
CA THR A 423 -30.65 24.82 -40.40
C THR A 423 -31.37 23.77 -41.27
N GLN A 424 -31.15 22.49 -40.95
CA GLN A 424 -32.16 21.45 -41.06
C GLN A 424 -32.17 20.58 -39.79
N LYS A 425 -33.34 20.54 -39.14
CA LYS A 425 -33.73 19.62 -38.06
C LYS A 425 -34.07 18.26 -38.68
N VAL A 426 -33.55 17.17 -38.11
CA VAL A 426 -34.20 15.85 -38.16
C VAL A 426 -34.20 15.25 -36.75
N THR A 427 -35.33 14.61 -36.46
CA THR A 427 -35.97 14.30 -35.19
C THR A 427 -35.38 13.11 -34.42
N SER A 428 -35.49 13.20 -33.09
CA SER A 428 -35.07 12.25 -32.06
C SER A 428 -35.89 10.95 -32.01
N GLY A 429 -35.21 9.80 -31.87
CA GLY A 429 -35.73 8.53 -31.35
C GLY A 429 -35.21 8.25 -29.92
N PRO A 430 -35.88 7.40 -29.12
CA PRO A 430 -35.72 7.35 -27.67
C PRO A 430 -34.42 6.67 -27.22
N ARG A 431 -33.90 7.17 -26.09
CA ARG A 431 -32.70 6.72 -25.37
C ARG A 431 -32.85 5.28 -24.87
N ASN A 432 -31.86 4.43 -25.17
CA ASN A 432 -31.54 3.27 -24.34
C ASN A 432 -30.54 3.72 -23.28
N GLU A 433 -30.95 3.66 -22.02
CA GLU A 433 -30.05 3.75 -20.86
C GLU A 433 -29.34 2.39 -20.75
N GLU A 434 -28.07 2.33 -21.19
CA GLU A 434 -27.19 1.21 -20.89
C GLU A 434 -26.62 1.37 -19.47
N ASP A 435 -26.73 0.29 -18.70
CA ASP A 435 -26.26 0.14 -17.32
C ASP A 435 -24.75 0.39 -17.20
N HIS A 436 -24.38 1.48 -16.53
CA HIS A 436 -23.00 1.70 -16.08
C HIS A 436 -22.68 0.76 -14.90
N VAL A 437 -22.00 -0.35 -15.19
CA VAL A 437 -21.19 -1.06 -14.20
C VAL A 437 -20.00 -0.16 -13.86
N GLU A 438 -19.93 0.35 -12.63
CA GLU A 438 -18.76 1.09 -12.12
C GLU A 438 -17.52 0.19 -12.16
N GLN A 439 -16.73 0.31 -13.24
CA GLN A 439 -15.39 -0.24 -13.36
C GLN A 439 -14.45 0.55 -12.44
N THR A 440 -14.01 -0.06 -11.35
CA THR A 440 -12.89 0.44 -10.55
C THR A 440 -11.57 0.14 -11.27
N ASP A 441 -11.28 0.90 -12.32
CA ASP A 441 -9.95 0.94 -12.94
C ASP A 441 -8.95 1.50 -11.91
N ILE A 442 -7.75 0.92 -11.84
CA ILE A 442 -6.63 1.55 -11.16
C ILE A 442 -6.34 2.83 -11.95
N GLN A 443 -6.82 3.97 -11.45
CA GLN A 443 -6.66 5.23 -12.14
C GLN A 443 -5.17 5.57 -12.13
N MET A 444 -4.52 5.53 -13.30
CA MET A 444 -3.12 5.91 -13.45
C MET A 444 -2.98 7.44 -13.41
N SER A 445 -2.00 7.96 -12.66
CA SER A 445 -1.72 9.39 -12.56
C SER A 445 -1.13 9.97 -13.85
N SER A 446 -1.19 11.29 -14.01
CA SER A 446 -0.58 11.97 -15.16
C SER A 446 0.95 11.81 -15.20
N HIS A 447 1.59 11.70 -14.03
CA HIS A 447 3.04 11.49 -13.90
C HIS A 447 3.44 10.06 -14.27
N GLU A 448 2.66 9.07 -13.85
CA GLU A 448 2.84 7.66 -14.25
C GLU A 448 2.71 7.52 -15.77
N ARG A 449 1.65 8.08 -16.37
CA ARG A 449 1.46 8.07 -17.84
C ARG A 449 2.64 8.71 -18.57
N ARG A 450 3.12 9.86 -18.09
CA ARG A 450 4.26 10.56 -18.72
C ARG A 450 5.54 9.72 -18.64
N HIS A 451 5.80 9.09 -17.50
CA HIS A 451 6.97 8.21 -17.34
C HIS A 451 6.88 6.98 -18.24
N LEU A 452 5.73 6.32 -18.31
CA LEU A 452 5.55 5.15 -19.17
C LEU A 452 5.63 5.51 -20.65
N ASN A 453 5.14 6.69 -21.06
CA ASN A 453 5.35 7.19 -22.42
C ASN A 453 6.83 7.42 -22.70
N TYR A 454 7.58 7.99 -21.74
CA TYR A 454 9.03 8.15 -21.88
C TYR A 454 9.74 6.80 -22.02
N LEU A 455 9.37 5.80 -21.22
CA LEU A 455 9.86 4.43 -21.35
C LEU A 455 9.56 3.86 -22.74
N ALA A 456 8.34 4.04 -23.25
CA ALA A 456 7.95 3.56 -24.58
C ALA A 456 8.74 4.22 -25.72
N THR A 457 9.16 5.49 -25.58
CA THR A 457 10.05 6.14 -26.57
C THR A 457 11.47 5.54 -26.59
N LEU A 458 11.87 4.85 -25.52
CA LEU A 458 13.20 4.25 -25.35
C LEU A 458 13.20 2.74 -25.69
N ARG A 459 12.22 2.28 -26.48
CA ARG A 459 11.99 0.87 -26.81
C ARG A 459 13.23 0.15 -27.32
N ASP A 460 13.99 0.74 -28.24
CA ASP A 460 15.11 0.03 -28.87
C ASP A 460 16.22 -0.30 -27.87
N ARG A 461 16.43 0.58 -26.89
CA ARG A 461 17.31 0.34 -25.74
C ARG A 461 16.78 -0.80 -24.86
N TRP A 462 15.51 -0.75 -24.49
CA TRP A 462 14.92 -1.76 -23.61
C TRP A 462 14.69 -3.12 -24.30
N ARG A 463 14.56 -3.16 -25.62
CA ARG A 463 14.40 -4.41 -26.39
C ARG A 463 15.63 -5.30 -26.29
N SER A 464 16.82 -4.72 -26.29
CA SER A 464 18.09 -5.45 -26.13
C SER A 464 18.50 -5.64 -24.66
N HIS A 465 18.03 -4.76 -23.76
CA HIS A 465 18.35 -4.77 -22.34
C HIS A 465 17.27 -5.47 -21.48
N LYS A 466 17.45 -6.76 -21.20
CA LYS A 466 16.55 -7.56 -20.35
C LYS A 466 17.10 -7.66 -18.94
N VAL A 467 16.60 -6.80 -18.06
CA VAL A 467 17.07 -6.68 -16.68
C VAL A 467 16.27 -7.57 -15.74
N GLN A 468 16.96 -8.20 -14.79
CA GLN A 468 16.35 -9.00 -13.72
C GLN A 468 16.59 -8.39 -12.35
N ASP A 469 17.53 -7.45 -12.21
CA ASP A 469 17.94 -6.95 -10.91
C ASP A 469 17.18 -5.72 -10.41
N TYR A 470 16.41 -5.06 -11.27
CA TYR A 470 15.50 -3.96 -10.98
C TYR A 470 14.35 -3.96 -12.01
N CYS A 471 13.17 -3.44 -11.62
CA CYS A 471 12.03 -3.36 -12.52
C CYS A 471 12.21 -2.16 -13.47
N PRO A 472 12.17 -2.35 -14.81
CA PRO A 472 12.44 -1.28 -15.76
C PRO A 472 11.36 -0.17 -15.75
N ALA A 473 10.13 -0.48 -15.32
CA ALA A 473 9.03 0.47 -15.28
C ALA A 473 9.07 1.45 -14.09
N CYS A 474 9.64 1.05 -12.95
CA CYS A 474 9.68 1.92 -11.77
C CYS A 474 11.10 2.17 -11.24
N ILE A 475 12.08 1.34 -11.59
CA ILE A 475 13.45 1.28 -11.04
C ILE A 475 13.52 0.99 -9.53
N LEU A 476 12.51 1.39 -8.74
CA LEU A 476 12.51 1.36 -7.28
C LEU A 476 12.22 0.00 -6.66
N ARG A 477 11.72 -0.98 -7.43
CA ARG A 477 11.35 -2.32 -6.95
C ARG A 477 12.10 -3.40 -7.71
N ARG A 478 12.37 -4.50 -7.01
CA ARG A 478 12.93 -5.71 -7.63
C ARG A 478 11.83 -6.43 -8.42
N PRO A 479 12.10 -6.90 -9.65
CA PRO A 479 11.06 -7.51 -10.47
C PRO A 479 10.83 -8.96 -10.05
N GLU A 480 9.62 -9.44 -10.20
CA GLU A 480 9.18 -10.77 -9.73
C GLU A 480 8.50 -11.59 -10.81
N TYR A 481 7.92 -10.94 -11.81
CA TYR A 481 7.04 -11.57 -12.79
C TYR A 481 7.59 -11.34 -14.20
N GLY A 482 8.10 -12.41 -14.81
CA GLY A 482 8.53 -12.39 -16.21
C GLY A 482 7.36 -12.45 -17.19
N LEU A 483 7.53 -11.75 -18.32
CA LEU A 483 6.70 -11.87 -19.51
C LEU A 483 7.35 -12.81 -20.53
N PRO A 484 6.61 -13.36 -21.50
CA PRO A 484 7.17 -14.25 -22.54
C PRO A 484 8.29 -13.64 -23.38
N CYS A 485 8.39 -12.30 -23.46
CA CYS A 485 9.50 -11.63 -24.13
C CYS A 485 10.82 -11.63 -23.31
N GLY A 486 10.80 -12.08 -22.05
CA GLY A 486 11.93 -12.12 -21.11
C GLY A 486 12.13 -10.85 -20.29
N HIS A 487 11.26 -9.84 -20.42
CA HIS A 487 11.22 -8.69 -19.50
C HIS A 487 10.51 -9.07 -18.21
N MET A 488 10.99 -8.57 -17.07
CA MET A 488 10.36 -8.81 -15.78
C MET A 488 9.87 -7.52 -15.13
N TYR A 489 8.77 -7.60 -14.41
CA TYR A 489 8.16 -6.49 -13.69
C TYR A 489 7.92 -6.83 -12.22
N CYS A 490 7.87 -5.80 -11.37
CA CYS A 490 7.40 -5.97 -10.00
C CYS A 490 5.88 -6.10 -9.96
N GLU A 491 5.31 -6.58 -8.84
CA GLU A 491 3.86 -6.72 -8.67
C GLU A 491 3.09 -5.43 -8.96
N HIS A 492 3.60 -4.31 -8.45
CA HIS A 492 2.98 -2.99 -8.60
C HIS A 492 2.83 -2.61 -10.08
N ASP A 493 3.89 -2.78 -10.88
CA ASP A 493 3.87 -2.39 -12.29
C ASP A 493 3.07 -3.38 -13.14
N VAL A 494 2.99 -4.66 -12.76
CA VAL A 494 2.05 -5.60 -13.42
C VAL A 494 0.60 -5.16 -13.20
N ARG A 495 0.24 -4.75 -11.98
CA ARG A 495 -1.11 -4.23 -11.67
C ARG A 495 -1.38 -2.90 -12.37
N LEU A 496 -0.37 -2.04 -12.50
CA LEU A 496 -0.48 -0.72 -13.15
C LEU A 496 -0.62 -0.84 -14.68
N LEU A 497 0.14 -1.73 -15.31
CA LEU A 497 0.18 -1.91 -16.77
C LEU A 497 -0.90 -2.87 -17.27
N GLY A 498 -1.34 -3.82 -16.43
CA GLY A 498 -2.32 -4.82 -16.81
C GLY A 498 -3.76 -4.28 -16.78
N ARG A 499 -4.58 -4.72 -17.74
CA ARG A 499 -6.03 -4.49 -17.69
C ARG A 499 -6.63 -5.35 -16.58
N LYS A 500 -7.33 -4.73 -15.63
CA LYS A 500 -8.06 -5.45 -14.58
C LYS A 500 -9.25 -6.18 -15.20
N ILE A 501 -9.23 -7.52 -15.14
CA ILE A 501 -10.31 -8.38 -15.68
C ILE A 501 -11.10 -9.11 -14.58
N GLY A 502 -10.58 -9.11 -13.36
CA GLY A 502 -11.24 -9.63 -12.16
C GLY A 502 -10.70 -8.92 -10.92
N ARG A 503 -11.18 -9.30 -9.73
CA ARG A 503 -10.84 -8.57 -8.50
C ARG A 503 -9.34 -8.40 -8.25
N GLU A 504 -8.59 -9.50 -8.33
CA GLU A 504 -7.13 -9.54 -8.22
C GLU A 504 -6.49 -10.15 -9.48
N THR A 505 -7.13 -9.95 -10.64
CA THR A 505 -6.72 -10.59 -11.90
C THR A 505 -6.49 -9.55 -12.98
N PHE A 506 -5.29 -9.58 -13.55
CA PHE A 506 -4.79 -8.59 -14.50
C PHE A 506 -4.28 -9.27 -15.75
N ALA A 507 -4.78 -8.82 -16.91
CA ALA A 507 -4.31 -9.27 -18.22
C ALA A 507 -3.26 -8.29 -18.75
N VAL A 508 -2.07 -8.79 -19.10
CA VAL A 508 -1.00 -8.01 -19.71
C VAL A 508 -0.91 -8.37 -21.19
N GLU A 509 -1.43 -7.50 -22.04
CA GLU A 509 -1.53 -7.76 -23.48
C GLU A 509 -0.29 -7.31 -24.25
N GLU A 510 0.51 -6.41 -23.68
CA GLU A 510 1.69 -5.86 -24.33
C GLU A 510 2.79 -5.53 -23.30
N CYS A 511 4.04 -5.80 -23.65
CA CYS A 511 5.21 -5.40 -22.87
C CYS A 511 5.57 -3.94 -23.18
N ILE A 512 5.52 -3.04 -22.19
CA ILE A 512 5.86 -1.62 -22.39
C ILE A 512 7.34 -1.41 -22.81
N CYS A 513 8.24 -2.31 -22.43
CA CYS A 513 9.67 -2.22 -22.73
C CYS A 513 10.00 -2.53 -24.20
N CYS A 514 9.40 -3.56 -24.79
CA CYS A 514 9.72 -4.01 -26.16
C CYS A 514 8.55 -4.01 -27.15
N GLN A 515 7.34 -3.71 -26.67
CA GLN A 515 6.08 -3.71 -27.41
C GLN A 515 5.72 -5.06 -28.03
N THR A 516 6.22 -6.15 -27.43
CA THR A 516 5.77 -7.49 -27.80
C THR A 516 4.37 -7.69 -27.27
N ARG A 517 3.45 -8.10 -28.14
CA ARG A 517 2.07 -8.42 -27.78
C ARG A 517 1.93 -9.88 -27.39
N PHE A 518 1.05 -10.15 -26.45
CA PHE A 518 0.78 -11.48 -25.93
C PHE A 518 -0.71 -11.79 -25.97
N ALA A 519 -1.01 -13.07 -26.17
CA ALA A 519 -2.33 -13.62 -25.93
C ALA A 519 -2.28 -14.46 -24.65
N GLY A 520 -3.23 -14.24 -23.73
CA GLY A 520 -3.41 -15.11 -22.56
C GLY A 520 -2.40 -14.95 -21.42
N VAL A 521 -1.62 -13.86 -21.38
CA VAL A 521 -0.77 -13.55 -20.21
C VAL A 521 -1.62 -12.90 -19.13
N ILE A 522 -1.94 -13.69 -18.12
CA ILE A 522 -2.79 -13.31 -17.00
C ILE A 522 -2.03 -13.53 -15.70
N PHE A 523 -2.08 -12.52 -14.82
CA PHE A 523 -1.57 -12.60 -13.46
C PHE A 523 -2.74 -12.56 -12.47
N ARG A 524 -2.79 -13.54 -11.58
CA ARG A 524 -3.75 -13.65 -10.49
C ARG A 524 -2.99 -13.46 -9.19
N PHE A 525 -3.19 -12.31 -8.56
CA PHE A 525 -2.59 -12.00 -7.28
C PHE A 525 -3.47 -12.52 -6.15
N ARG A 526 -2.83 -12.79 -5.01
CA ARG A 526 -3.54 -13.17 -3.79
C ARG A 526 -4.16 -11.91 -3.16
N PRO A 527 -5.45 -11.92 -2.80
CA PRO A 527 -6.04 -10.85 -2.00
C PRO A 527 -5.27 -10.65 -0.69
N GLU A 528 -5.09 -9.40 -0.27
CA GLU A 528 -4.35 -9.09 0.96
C GLU A 528 -4.98 -9.75 2.19
N THR A 529 -6.31 -9.91 2.22
CA THR A 529 -7.10 -10.53 3.30
C THR A 529 -7.06 -12.06 3.32
N ARG A 530 -6.39 -12.70 2.37
CA ARG A 530 -6.20 -14.17 2.31
C ARG A 530 -4.80 -14.54 2.79
N GLY A 531 -4.63 -15.58 3.60
CA GLY A 531 -3.33 -16.04 4.08
C GLY A 531 -2.55 -16.87 3.05
N ILE A 532 -1.29 -17.15 3.37
CA ILE A 532 -0.35 -17.90 2.53
C ILE A 532 -0.46 -19.40 2.80
N ARG A 533 -0.42 -20.21 1.75
CA ARG A 533 -0.40 -21.68 1.83
C ARG A 533 0.92 -22.20 1.25
N ILE A 534 1.63 -23.01 2.03
CA ILE A 534 2.97 -23.51 1.73
C ILE A 534 2.90 -25.03 1.49
N LEU A 535 3.50 -25.49 0.40
CA LEU A 535 3.82 -26.90 0.14
C LEU A 535 5.33 -27.10 0.25
N ALA A 536 5.77 -27.98 1.15
CA ALA A 536 7.17 -28.32 1.34
C ALA A 536 7.43 -29.79 0.99
N LEU A 537 8.37 -30.03 0.06
CA LEU A 537 8.64 -31.34 -0.51
C LEU A 537 10.07 -31.79 -0.18
N ASP A 538 10.19 -32.87 0.58
CA ASP A 538 11.49 -33.35 1.06
C ASP A 538 12.34 -33.99 -0.05
N GLY A 539 13.66 -34.04 0.17
CA GLY A 539 14.57 -34.85 -0.62
C GLY A 539 14.49 -36.34 -0.29
N GLY A 540 14.96 -37.19 -1.22
CA GLY A 540 14.94 -38.65 -1.00
C GLY A 540 15.24 -39.56 -2.20
N GLY A 541 15.75 -39.03 -3.32
CA GLY A 541 16.03 -39.81 -4.53
C GLY A 541 14.76 -40.43 -5.12
N VAL A 542 14.86 -41.68 -5.60
CA VAL A 542 13.72 -42.41 -6.20
C VAL A 542 12.49 -42.51 -5.29
N ARG A 543 12.65 -42.36 -3.97
CA ARG A 543 11.52 -42.34 -3.01
C ARG A 543 10.64 -41.10 -3.14
N GLY A 544 11.04 -40.09 -3.91
CA GLY A 544 10.18 -38.95 -4.25
C GLY A 544 8.86 -39.34 -4.92
N ILE A 545 8.75 -40.56 -5.47
CA ILE A 545 7.47 -41.12 -5.91
C ILE A 545 6.41 -41.11 -4.78
N MET A 546 6.81 -41.24 -3.51
CA MET A 546 5.90 -41.16 -2.36
C MET A 546 5.24 -39.79 -2.25
N ILE A 547 5.98 -38.72 -2.53
CA ILE A 547 5.46 -37.34 -2.54
C ILE A 547 4.33 -37.23 -3.57
N LEU A 548 4.63 -37.64 -4.81
CA LEU A 548 3.66 -37.56 -5.91
C LEU A 548 2.44 -38.46 -5.66
N LYS A 549 2.62 -39.62 -5.03
CA LYS A 549 1.52 -40.51 -4.64
C LYS A 549 0.65 -39.90 -3.54
N CYS A 550 1.24 -39.24 -2.53
CA CYS A 550 0.47 -38.50 -1.52
C CYS A 550 -0.34 -37.37 -2.16
N LEU A 551 0.28 -36.59 -3.05
CA LEU A 551 -0.43 -35.55 -3.82
C LEU A 551 -1.52 -36.13 -4.72
N GLN A 552 -1.32 -37.31 -5.31
CA GLN A 552 -2.34 -37.99 -6.12
C GLN A 552 -3.55 -38.40 -5.29
N LEU A 553 -3.36 -38.81 -4.03
CA LEU A 553 -4.45 -39.10 -3.11
C LEU A 553 -5.24 -37.84 -2.76
N LEU A 554 -4.57 -36.72 -2.44
CA LEU A 554 -5.22 -35.42 -2.22
C LEU A 554 -5.96 -34.95 -3.47
N GLN A 555 -5.33 -35.03 -4.64
CA GLN A 555 -5.93 -34.68 -5.93
C GLN A 555 -7.20 -35.50 -6.20
N THR A 556 -7.21 -36.78 -5.82
CA THR A 556 -8.37 -37.65 -6.04
C THR A 556 -9.55 -37.21 -5.21
N ARG A 557 -9.34 -36.90 -3.93
CA ARG A 557 -10.39 -36.38 -3.03
C ARG A 557 -10.81 -34.95 -3.39
N LEU A 558 -9.87 -34.13 -3.88
CA LEU A 558 -10.15 -32.78 -4.34
C LEU A 558 -11.12 -32.77 -5.52
N ARG A 559 -11.03 -33.75 -6.43
CA ARG A 559 -11.89 -33.82 -7.64
C ARG A 559 -13.38 -33.86 -7.33
N ASP A 560 -13.78 -34.40 -6.19
CA ASP A 560 -15.18 -34.44 -5.77
C ASP A 560 -15.74 -33.01 -5.58
N PHE A 561 -14.90 -32.12 -5.04
CA PHE A 561 -15.24 -30.71 -4.77
C PHE A 561 -14.90 -29.78 -5.94
N LEU A 562 -13.77 -30.01 -6.60
CA LEU A 562 -13.16 -29.12 -7.59
C LEU A 562 -12.63 -29.91 -8.79
N PRO A 563 -13.52 -30.38 -9.68
CA PRO A 563 -13.12 -31.11 -10.86
C PRO A 563 -12.26 -30.22 -11.78
N GLY A 564 -11.16 -30.79 -12.28
CA GLY A 564 -10.26 -30.11 -13.21
C GLY A 564 -9.37 -29.02 -12.60
N MET A 565 -9.29 -28.91 -11.27
CA MET A 565 -8.28 -28.09 -10.59
C MET A 565 -7.12 -28.97 -10.12
N ASP A 566 -5.89 -28.58 -10.42
CA ASP A 566 -4.72 -29.29 -9.91
C ASP A 566 -4.42 -28.87 -8.46
N ILE A 567 -4.05 -29.84 -7.63
CA ILE A 567 -3.77 -29.64 -6.19
C ILE A 567 -2.69 -28.57 -5.96
N ILE A 568 -1.75 -28.42 -6.91
CA ILE A 568 -0.69 -27.42 -6.86
C ILE A 568 -1.23 -25.98 -7.00
N GLU A 569 -2.43 -25.80 -7.56
CA GLU A 569 -3.10 -24.49 -7.63
C GLU A 569 -3.56 -23.99 -6.27
N LEU A 570 -3.68 -24.88 -5.27
CA LEU A 570 -4.03 -24.53 -3.90
C LEU A 570 -2.84 -24.04 -3.06
N PHE A 571 -1.64 -23.94 -3.62
CA PHE A 571 -0.46 -23.47 -2.89
C PHE A 571 0.10 -22.19 -3.52
N ASP A 572 0.47 -21.26 -2.62
CA ASP A 572 1.06 -19.96 -2.97
C ASP A 572 2.59 -20.03 -2.96
N VAL A 573 3.15 -20.90 -2.11
CA VAL A 573 4.58 -21.18 -2.02
C VAL A 573 4.81 -22.67 -2.17
N CYS A 574 5.68 -23.07 -3.08
CA CYS A 574 6.14 -24.45 -3.24
C CYS A 574 7.65 -24.50 -3.05
N VAL A 575 8.11 -25.20 -2.02
CA VAL A 575 9.53 -25.34 -1.72
C VAL A 575 9.94 -26.81 -1.79
N GLY A 576 11.08 -27.10 -2.41
CA GLY A 576 11.55 -28.47 -2.57
C GLY A 576 13.06 -28.63 -2.45
N THR A 577 13.47 -29.79 -1.94
CA THR A 577 14.87 -30.20 -1.83
C THR A 577 15.11 -31.47 -2.63
N SER A 578 16.22 -31.56 -3.38
CA SER A 578 16.56 -32.73 -4.16
C SER A 578 15.42 -33.14 -5.09
N THR A 579 15.02 -34.40 -5.06
CA THR A 579 13.83 -34.88 -5.76
C THR A 579 12.56 -34.08 -5.46
N GLY A 580 12.38 -33.57 -4.24
CA GLY A 580 11.29 -32.66 -3.90
C GLY A 580 11.34 -31.35 -4.69
N GLY A 581 12.54 -30.85 -4.99
CA GLY A 581 12.76 -29.70 -5.88
C GLY A 581 12.38 -30.00 -7.34
N ILE A 582 12.73 -31.20 -7.84
CA ILE A 582 12.29 -31.68 -9.16
C ILE A 582 10.75 -31.77 -9.22
N CYS A 583 10.12 -32.29 -8.16
CA CYS A 583 8.66 -32.38 -8.08
C CYS A 583 8.02 -30.99 -8.04
N ALA A 584 8.57 -30.06 -7.26
CA ALA A 584 8.10 -28.68 -7.17
C ALA A 584 8.18 -27.96 -8.53
N LEU A 585 9.31 -28.06 -9.23
CA LEU A 585 9.48 -27.48 -10.57
C LEU A 585 8.54 -28.11 -11.59
N SER A 586 8.40 -29.44 -11.58
CA SER A 586 7.49 -30.12 -12.51
C SER A 586 6.04 -29.70 -12.28
N LEU A 587 5.55 -29.77 -11.04
CA LEU A 587 4.15 -29.47 -10.73
C LEU A 587 3.82 -27.98 -10.84
N ALA A 588 4.70 -27.08 -10.39
CA ALA A 588 4.39 -25.65 -10.32
C ALA A 588 4.93 -24.85 -11.52
N HIS A 589 6.20 -25.07 -11.93
CA HIS A 589 6.81 -24.31 -13.02
C HIS A 589 6.38 -24.83 -14.39
N LYS A 590 6.46 -26.15 -14.64
CA LYS A 590 5.98 -26.75 -15.89
C LYS A 590 4.44 -26.85 -15.91
N GLY A 591 3.83 -26.98 -14.73
CA GLY A 591 2.37 -27.02 -14.59
C GLY A 591 1.74 -28.33 -15.03
N ILE A 592 2.48 -29.45 -14.98
CA ILE A 592 1.95 -30.75 -15.36
C ILE A 592 1.04 -31.33 -14.25
N PRO A 593 -0.04 -32.03 -14.59
CA PRO A 593 -0.89 -32.71 -13.62
C PRO A 593 -0.12 -33.78 -12.83
N VAL A 594 -0.54 -34.03 -11.58
CA VAL A 594 0.13 -35.02 -10.69
C VAL A 594 0.25 -36.41 -11.32
N LYS A 595 -0.76 -36.84 -12.09
CA LYS A 595 -0.76 -38.13 -12.77
C LYS A 595 0.38 -38.21 -13.81
N GLU A 596 0.59 -37.15 -14.56
CA GLU A 596 1.65 -37.05 -15.56
C GLU A 596 3.02 -36.92 -14.89
N ALA A 597 3.12 -36.11 -13.82
CA ALA A 597 4.34 -36.00 -13.02
C ALA A 597 4.80 -37.36 -12.47
N ILE A 598 3.88 -38.25 -12.06
CA ILE A 598 4.21 -39.63 -11.65
C ILE A 598 4.86 -40.42 -12.78
N GLN A 599 4.29 -40.32 -13.99
CA GLN A 599 4.79 -41.04 -15.15
C GLN A 599 6.17 -40.51 -15.54
N GLU A 600 6.30 -39.19 -15.73
CA GLU A 600 7.57 -38.55 -16.09
C GLU A 600 8.66 -38.79 -15.04
N PHE A 601 8.32 -38.74 -13.74
CA PHE A 601 9.26 -39.04 -12.67
C PHE A 601 9.71 -40.51 -12.67
N THR A 602 8.81 -41.44 -12.97
CA THR A 602 9.12 -42.87 -13.08
C THR A 602 10.07 -43.13 -14.25
N ASP A 603 9.81 -42.51 -15.40
CA ASP A 603 10.63 -42.65 -16.61
C ASP A 603 11.98 -41.94 -16.48
N LEU A 604 12.02 -40.79 -15.79
CA LEU A 604 13.25 -40.13 -15.38
C LEU A 604 14.08 -41.05 -14.47
N SER A 605 13.46 -41.61 -13.42
CA SER A 605 14.15 -42.46 -12.45
C SER A 605 14.75 -43.72 -13.08
N LYS A 606 14.04 -44.35 -14.03
CA LYS A 606 14.54 -45.53 -14.76
C LYS A 606 15.76 -45.21 -15.64
N ARG A 607 15.80 -44.02 -16.24
CA ARG A 607 16.91 -43.57 -17.08
C ARG A 607 18.14 -43.16 -16.25
N VAL A 608 17.90 -42.53 -15.11
CA VAL A 608 18.96 -41.97 -14.25
C VAL A 608 19.62 -43.06 -13.38
N PHE A 609 18.82 -43.92 -12.74
CA PHE A 609 19.32 -44.90 -11.75
C PHE A 609 19.46 -46.31 -12.34
N VAL A 610 20.28 -46.44 -13.37
CA VAL A 610 20.57 -47.73 -14.03
C VAL A 610 21.37 -48.63 -13.08
N THR A 611 21.01 -49.91 -13.02
CA THR A 611 21.70 -50.88 -12.16
C THR A 611 23.13 -51.10 -12.65
N GLN A 612 24.11 -50.87 -11.79
CA GLN A 612 25.53 -51.14 -12.05
C GLN A 612 26.04 -52.21 -11.06
N PRO A 613 26.92 -53.12 -11.50
CA PRO A 613 27.54 -54.08 -10.60
C PRO A 613 28.37 -53.37 -9.53
N ILE A 614 28.46 -53.96 -8.32
CA ILE A 614 29.05 -53.32 -7.13
C ILE A 614 30.49 -52.86 -7.38
N TRP A 615 31.29 -53.65 -8.12
CA TRP A 615 32.66 -53.30 -8.47
C TRP A 615 32.73 -52.04 -9.36
N ALA A 616 31.82 -51.89 -10.31
CA ALA A 616 31.77 -50.71 -11.19
C ALA A 616 31.37 -49.46 -10.38
N ARG A 617 30.45 -49.60 -9.41
CA ARG A 617 30.08 -48.51 -8.50
C ARG A 617 31.25 -48.06 -7.64
N ALA A 618 31.99 -49.01 -7.08
CA ALA A 618 33.18 -48.72 -6.27
C ALA A 618 34.28 -48.05 -7.10
N LEU A 619 34.55 -48.58 -8.31
CA LEU A 619 35.51 -48.01 -9.24
C LEU A 619 35.12 -46.58 -9.65
N ASN A 620 33.86 -46.36 -9.99
CA ASN A 620 33.34 -45.03 -10.36
C ASN A 620 33.43 -44.04 -9.20
N LEU A 621 33.09 -44.46 -7.98
CA LEU A 621 33.19 -43.61 -6.80
C LEU A 621 34.64 -43.19 -6.51
N VAL A 622 35.60 -44.11 -6.66
CA VAL A 622 37.03 -43.81 -6.47
C VAL A 622 37.57 -42.94 -7.62
N ALA A 623 37.22 -43.26 -8.86
CA ALA A 623 37.77 -42.58 -10.03
C ALA A 623 37.15 -41.19 -10.29
N ARG A 624 35.87 -41.00 -9.92
CA ARG A 624 35.05 -39.82 -10.30
C ARG A 624 34.36 -39.15 -9.11
N GLY A 625 34.51 -39.65 -7.89
CA GLY A 625 33.82 -39.14 -6.71
C GLY A 625 32.30 -39.36 -6.70
N SER A 626 31.75 -40.11 -7.67
CA SER A 626 30.31 -40.33 -7.83
C SER A 626 29.99 -41.66 -8.52
N VAL A 627 28.86 -42.27 -8.16
CA VAL A 627 28.39 -43.53 -8.76
C VAL A 627 27.89 -43.34 -10.21
N TYR A 628 27.23 -42.22 -10.49
CA TYR A 628 26.65 -41.91 -11.79
C TYR A 628 27.35 -40.69 -12.41
N GLY A 629 27.64 -40.74 -13.72
CA GLY A 629 28.22 -39.62 -14.45
C GLY A 629 27.19 -38.52 -14.75
N SER A 630 27.64 -37.29 -14.98
CA SER A 630 26.78 -36.13 -15.28
C SER A 630 25.78 -36.37 -16.44
N PRO A 631 26.16 -36.98 -17.58
CA PRO A 631 25.21 -37.18 -18.69
C PRO A 631 23.96 -37.99 -18.31
N ALA A 632 24.08 -38.91 -17.33
CA ALA A 632 22.99 -39.77 -16.89
C ALA A 632 21.81 -38.99 -16.29
N ILE A 633 22.06 -37.80 -15.75
CA ILE A 633 21.03 -36.93 -15.17
C ILE A 633 20.83 -35.64 -15.99
N ASP A 634 21.86 -35.15 -16.68
CA ASP A 634 21.78 -33.90 -17.46
C ASP A 634 20.86 -34.04 -18.68
N GLU A 635 21.02 -35.10 -19.49
CA GLU A 635 20.21 -35.27 -20.71
C GLU A 635 18.72 -35.45 -20.41
N PRO A 636 18.31 -36.31 -19.45
CA PRO A 636 16.89 -36.43 -19.10
C PRO A 636 16.29 -35.13 -18.55
N LEU A 637 17.02 -34.37 -17.72
CA LEU A 637 16.53 -33.10 -17.20
C LEU A 637 16.44 -32.01 -18.30
N LYS A 638 17.43 -31.94 -19.19
CA LYS A 638 17.39 -31.05 -20.37
C LYS A 638 16.21 -31.39 -21.28
N SER A 639 15.96 -32.67 -21.54
CA SER A 639 14.81 -33.11 -22.33
C SER A 639 13.48 -32.78 -21.65
N HIS A 640 13.42 -32.78 -20.32
CA HIS A 640 12.19 -32.59 -19.55
C HIS A 640 11.76 -31.12 -19.43
N TYR A 641 12.71 -30.21 -19.18
CA TYR A 641 12.44 -28.78 -19.01
C TYR A 641 12.80 -27.94 -20.24
N GLY A 642 13.57 -28.48 -21.19
CA GLY A 642 14.02 -27.75 -22.38
C GLY A 642 14.87 -26.54 -22.02
N ALA A 643 14.62 -25.44 -22.75
CA ALA A 643 15.31 -24.16 -22.55
C ALA A 643 14.55 -23.21 -21.60
N SER A 644 13.58 -23.70 -20.81
CA SER A 644 12.82 -22.84 -19.90
C SER A 644 13.71 -22.29 -18.79
N THR A 645 13.57 -20.99 -18.52
CA THR A 645 14.24 -20.30 -17.44
C THR A 645 13.33 -20.22 -16.23
N LEU A 646 13.89 -20.17 -15.01
CA LEU A 646 13.07 -20.03 -13.80
C LEU A 646 12.22 -18.74 -13.80
N SER A 647 12.69 -17.67 -14.44
CA SER A 647 11.99 -16.39 -14.51
C SER A 647 10.96 -16.29 -15.64
N ASP A 648 10.81 -17.33 -16.48
CA ASP A 648 9.81 -17.35 -17.54
C ASP A 648 8.38 -17.25 -17.00
N TYR A 649 7.48 -16.71 -17.84
CA TYR A 649 6.05 -16.80 -17.58
C TYR A 649 5.61 -18.27 -17.56
N SER A 650 5.06 -18.70 -16.42
CA SER A 650 4.73 -20.09 -16.11
C SER A 650 3.38 -20.16 -15.37
N PRO A 651 2.73 -21.33 -15.30
CA PRO A 651 1.50 -21.50 -14.52
C PRO A 651 1.63 -21.08 -13.04
N ALA A 652 2.83 -21.21 -12.45
CA ALA A 652 3.12 -20.65 -11.13
C ALA A 652 3.12 -19.12 -11.12
N SER A 653 3.90 -18.47 -11.99
CA SER A 653 3.97 -17.00 -11.99
C SER A 653 2.65 -16.35 -12.41
N ALA A 654 1.87 -16.99 -13.28
CA ALA A 654 0.50 -16.61 -13.62
C ALA A 654 -0.45 -16.54 -12.41
N ARG A 655 -0.17 -17.31 -11.34
CA ARG A 655 -0.92 -17.30 -10.07
C ARG A 655 -0.17 -16.58 -8.95
N ALA A 656 0.87 -15.83 -9.29
CA ALA A 656 1.80 -15.22 -8.36
C ALA A 656 2.44 -16.20 -7.35
N ALA A 657 2.49 -17.49 -7.69
CA ALA A 657 3.05 -18.53 -6.83
C ALA A 657 4.58 -18.51 -6.86
N LYS A 658 5.18 -18.71 -5.69
CA LYS A 658 6.63 -18.67 -5.47
C LYS A 658 7.17 -20.09 -5.38
N ILE A 659 8.20 -20.39 -6.17
CA ILE A 659 8.89 -21.68 -6.17
C ILE A 659 10.29 -21.48 -5.60
N LEU A 660 10.71 -22.33 -4.66
CA LEU A 660 12.06 -22.31 -4.11
C LEU A 660 12.65 -23.71 -4.15
N VAL A 661 13.88 -23.81 -4.64
CA VAL A 661 14.65 -25.04 -4.72
C VAL A 661 15.92 -24.86 -3.91
N THR A 662 16.12 -25.70 -2.89
CA THR A 662 17.28 -25.58 -2.00
C THR A 662 18.51 -26.22 -2.62
N VAL A 663 19.66 -25.55 -2.52
CA VAL A 663 20.97 -26.03 -2.97
C VAL A 663 22.05 -25.56 -1.98
N THR A 664 23.19 -26.25 -1.91
CA THR A 664 24.32 -25.84 -1.05
C THR A 664 25.58 -25.83 -1.89
N GLY A 665 26.44 -24.83 -1.74
CA GLY A 665 27.61 -24.73 -2.61
C GLY A 665 28.39 -23.42 -2.53
N THR A 666 29.09 -23.10 -3.60
CA THR A 666 29.84 -21.84 -3.78
C THR A 666 29.10 -20.88 -4.70
N PRO A 667 29.21 -19.54 -4.54
CA PRO A 667 29.96 -18.84 -3.47
C PRO A 667 29.37 -19.17 -2.08
N SER A 668 30.25 -19.44 -1.11
CA SER A 668 30.01 -20.31 0.07
C SER A 668 28.65 -20.18 0.76
N GLY A 669 27.95 -21.31 0.94
CA GLY A 669 26.83 -21.43 1.89
C GLY A 669 25.60 -22.15 1.35
N ASP A 670 24.47 -21.84 1.97
CA ASP A 670 23.15 -22.37 1.66
C ASP A 670 22.39 -21.39 0.76
N HIS A 671 21.82 -21.91 -0.32
CA HIS A 671 21.22 -21.12 -1.37
C HIS A 671 19.82 -21.60 -1.75
N VAL A 672 19.02 -20.69 -2.28
CA VAL A 672 17.76 -21.02 -2.96
C VAL A 672 17.79 -20.56 -4.42
N MET A 673 17.30 -21.41 -5.31
CA MET A 673 16.99 -21.07 -6.70
C MET A 673 15.48 -20.91 -6.82
N SER A 674 14.99 -19.80 -7.38
CA SER A 674 13.56 -19.47 -7.39
C SER A 674 13.09 -18.80 -8.68
N ASN A 675 11.78 -18.79 -8.90
CA ASN A 675 11.13 -18.16 -10.06
C ASN A 675 10.88 -16.65 -9.92
N PHE A 676 11.39 -16.04 -8.85
CA PHE A 676 11.22 -14.62 -8.51
C PHE A 676 12.53 -14.11 -7.91
N ASN A 677 12.84 -12.82 -8.04
CA ASN A 677 14.13 -12.28 -7.65
C ASN A 677 14.14 -11.85 -6.17
N GLY A 678 13.90 -12.76 -5.24
CA GLY A 678 14.20 -12.56 -3.81
C GLY A 678 13.42 -11.45 -3.12
N VAL A 679 12.32 -11.00 -3.71
CA VAL A 679 11.36 -10.15 -3.00
C VAL A 679 10.86 -10.93 -1.79
N GLY A 680 11.20 -10.39 -0.63
CA GLY A 680 10.88 -10.99 0.65
C GLY A 680 11.88 -11.95 1.25
N LEU A 681 13.03 -12.15 0.59
CA LEU A 681 14.21 -12.79 1.12
C LEU A 681 15.22 -11.70 1.50
N ASP A 682 14.95 -10.97 2.58
CA ASP A 682 15.93 -10.02 3.10
C ASP A 682 17.02 -10.78 3.89
N ALA A 683 18.28 -10.45 3.63
CA ALA A 683 19.45 -11.12 4.21
C ALA A 683 19.53 -10.95 5.73
N SER A 684 18.86 -9.94 6.28
CA SER A 684 18.75 -9.71 7.72
C SER A 684 17.89 -10.75 8.46
N HIS A 685 17.00 -11.45 7.74
CA HIS A 685 16.01 -12.36 8.31
C HIS A 685 16.15 -13.81 7.84
N CYS A 686 17.04 -14.07 6.88
CA CYS A 686 17.27 -15.39 6.30
C CYS A 686 18.73 -15.82 6.50
N ASN A 687 18.95 -17.06 6.95
CA ASN A 687 20.31 -17.62 7.09
C ASN A 687 20.80 -18.26 5.78
N PHE A 688 20.31 -17.80 4.63
CA PHE A 688 20.60 -18.35 3.31
C PHE A 688 20.53 -17.25 2.27
N GLU A 689 21.24 -17.44 1.16
CA GLU A 689 21.24 -16.53 0.04
C GLU A 689 20.34 -17.05 -1.09
N GLN A 690 19.97 -16.17 -2.00
CA GLN A 690 19.33 -16.59 -3.24
C GLN A 690 20.41 -16.68 -4.32
N ALA A 691 20.44 -17.79 -5.05
CA ALA A 691 21.33 -17.93 -6.19
C ALA A 691 20.84 -17.04 -7.33
N PHE A 692 21.73 -16.17 -7.80
CA PHE A 692 21.52 -15.32 -8.97
C PHE A 692 22.82 -15.25 -9.76
N CYS A 693 22.72 -15.01 -11.07
CA CYS A 693 23.89 -14.87 -11.92
C CYS A 693 24.62 -13.57 -11.60
N GLN A 694 25.80 -13.69 -11.01
CA GLN A 694 26.77 -12.63 -10.78
C GLN A 694 27.81 -12.71 -11.91
N LEU A 695 27.55 -12.08 -13.04
CA LEU A 695 28.61 -11.78 -14.00
C LEU A 695 28.66 -10.30 -14.27
N SER A 696 29.78 -9.72 -13.85
CA SER A 696 30.48 -8.64 -14.53
C SER A 696 30.97 -9.15 -15.88
N ASP A 697 31.04 -8.25 -16.86
CA ASP A 697 31.45 -8.43 -18.25
C ASP A 697 30.34 -8.77 -19.24
N GLN A 698 30.51 -8.22 -20.44
CA GLN A 698 29.55 -7.87 -21.49
C GLN A 698 28.65 -9.00 -22.03
N GLU A 699 28.70 -10.21 -21.46
CA GLU A 699 27.77 -11.30 -21.71
C GLU A 699 26.63 -11.29 -20.70
N ARG A 700 25.53 -10.62 -21.09
CA ARG A 700 24.16 -10.68 -20.53
C ARG A 700 23.95 -11.76 -19.46
N GLN A 701 23.44 -11.35 -18.29
CA GLN A 701 22.96 -12.21 -17.22
C GLN A 701 22.10 -13.38 -17.77
N LYS A 702 22.69 -14.58 -17.92
CA LYS A 702 21.99 -15.77 -18.43
C LYS A 702 21.08 -16.28 -17.33
N ALA A 703 19.77 -16.11 -17.46
CA ALA A 703 18.79 -16.62 -16.49
C ALA A 703 19.03 -18.11 -16.17
N ILE A 704 18.84 -18.50 -14.91
CA ILE A 704 18.99 -19.90 -14.48
C ILE A 704 17.92 -20.76 -15.18
N LEU A 705 18.36 -21.80 -15.89
CA LEU A 705 17.45 -22.75 -16.54
C LEU A 705 16.81 -23.67 -15.51
N ALA A 706 15.54 -24.03 -15.70
CA ALA A 706 14.82 -24.90 -14.78
C ALA A 706 15.51 -26.27 -14.61
N TRP A 707 16.07 -26.84 -15.70
CA TRP A 707 16.84 -28.08 -15.61
C TRP A 707 18.16 -27.92 -14.84
N GLN A 708 18.80 -26.75 -14.88
CA GLN A 708 20.01 -26.47 -14.11
C GLN A 708 19.69 -26.45 -12.62
N ALA A 709 18.59 -25.78 -12.23
CA ALA A 709 18.13 -25.79 -10.84
C ALA A 709 17.77 -27.20 -10.35
N ALA A 710 17.06 -27.98 -11.17
CA ALA A 710 16.77 -29.38 -10.90
C ALA A 710 18.04 -30.24 -10.76
N ARG A 711 19.05 -29.99 -11.59
CA ARG A 711 20.33 -30.70 -11.57
C ARG A 711 21.14 -30.36 -10.32
N CYS A 712 21.24 -29.09 -9.95
CA CYS A 712 21.94 -28.64 -8.75
C CYS A 712 21.34 -29.28 -7.50
N THR A 713 20.03 -29.16 -7.30
CA THR A 713 19.38 -29.70 -6.10
C THR A 713 19.46 -31.22 -6.02
N ALA A 714 19.53 -31.94 -7.14
CA ALA A 714 19.64 -33.40 -7.17
C ALA A 714 21.10 -33.92 -7.12
N SER A 715 22.09 -33.05 -6.93
CA SER A 715 23.53 -33.39 -6.93
C SER A 715 23.97 -34.03 -5.61
N ALA A 716 23.36 -35.17 -5.25
CA ALA A 716 23.59 -35.83 -3.96
C ALA A 716 25.02 -36.37 -3.85
N LEU A 717 25.67 -36.11 -2.71
CA LEU A 717 27.06 -36.50 -2.47
C LEU A 717 27.25 -38.01 -2.65
N GLY A 718 28.26 -38.39 -3.42
CA GLY A 718 28.56 -39.78 -3.78
C GLY A 718 27.64 -40.40 -4.83
N ALA A 719 26.47 -39.83 -5.11
CA ALA A 719 25.59 -40.27 -6.20
C ALA A 719 25.93 -39.55 -7.51
N PHE A 720 25.99 -38.22 -7.50
CA PHE A 720 26.27 -37.36 -8.65
C PHE A 720 27.35 -36.35 -8.32
N PRO A 721 28.14 -35.90 -9.31
CA PRO A 721 29.10 -34.82 -9.10
C PRO A 721 28.36 -33.47 -8.93
N PRO A 722 28.97 -32.50 -8.23
CA PRO A 722 28.49 -31.13 -8.15
C PRO A 722 28.26 -30.54 -9.54
N PHE A 723 27.36 -29.56 -9.64
CA PHE A 723 27.05 -28.91 -10.91
C PHE A 723 27.40 -27.43 -10.87
N THR A 724 28.17 -26.99 -11.86
CA THR A 724 28.56 -25.58 -12.01
C THR A 724 27.63 -24.91 -13.01
N ILE A 725 27.05 -23.79 -12.59
CA ILE A 725 26.36 -22.86 -13.49
C ILE A 725 27.30 -21.67 -13.65
N ASP A 726 27.72 -21.43 -14.89
CA ASP A 726 28.61 -20.32 -15.24
C ASP A 726 28.01 -19.00 -14.73
N GLY A 727 28.82 -18.26 -13.95
CA GLY A 727 28.39 -16.99 -13.39
C GLY A 727 27.47 -17.05 -12.19
N VAL A 728 27.06 -18.23 -11.72
CA VAL A 728 26.25 -18.37 -10.50
C VAL A 728 27.05 -19.04 -9.40
N GLY A 729 27.73 -20.14 -9.72
CA GLY A 729 28.43 -20.92 -8.72
C GLY A 729 28.40 -22.42 -8.97
N THR A 730 28.97 -23.17 -8.01
CA THR A 730 29.01 -24.64 -8.04
C THR A 730 28.20 -25.20 -6.89
N PHE A 731 27.19 -25.99 -7.21
CA PHE A 731 26.17 -26.42 -6.25
C PHE A 731 26.08 -27.94 -6.11
N GLN A 732 25.70 -28.35 -4.92
CA GLN A 732 25.36 -29.70 -4.50
C GLN A 732 23.92 -29.76 -3.99
N ASP A 733 23.48 -30.97 -3.66
CA ASP A 733 22.15 -31.24 -3.12
C ASP A 733 21.87 -30.45 -1.83
N GLY A 734 20.73 -29.75 -1.81
CA GLY A 734 20.28 -28.97 -0.65
C GLY A 734 19.94 -29.82 0.58
N ALA A 735 19.88 -31.15 0.46
CA ALA A 735 19.75 -32.07 1.59
C ALA A 735 20.95 -32.00 2.55
N MET A 736 22.11 -31.52 2.07
CA MET A 736 23.27 -31.20 2.93
C MET A 736 22.97 -30.07 3.92
N TRP A 737 22.04 -29.19 3.57
CA TRP A 737 21.53 -28.12 4.42
C TRP A 737 20.25 -28.52 5.16
N ARG A 738 19.18 -28.71 4.39
CA ARG A 738 17.83 -28.99 4.88
C ARG A 738 17.14 -29.95 3.95
N ASN A 739 17.11 -31.24 4.30
CA ASN A 739 16.35 -32.22 3.54
C ASN A 739 14.82 -31.98 3.60
N ASN A 740 14.33 -31.39 4.70
CA ASN A 740 12.97 -30.87 4.82
C ASN A 740 13.01 -29.34 4.73
N PRO A 741 12.49 -28.74 3.65
CA PRO A 741 12.67 -27.32 3.41
C PRO A 741 11.52 -26.44 3.91
N LEU A 742 10.64 -26.94 4.79
CA LEU A 742 9.51 -26.14 5.30
C LEU A 742 9.98 -24.81 5.93
N GLY A 743 11.06 -24.85 6.71
CA GLY A 743 11.62 -23.64 7.32
C GLY A 743 12.06 -22.57 6.30
N VAL A 744 12.48 -23.00 5.11
CA VAL A 744 12.83 -22.11 3.99
C VAL A 744 11.57 -21.44 3.45
N GLY A 745 10.48 -22.20 3.25
CA GLY A 745 9.20 -21.63 2.83
C GLY A 745 8.62 -20.63 3.85
N LEU A 746 8.74 -20.93 5.15
CA LEU A 746 8.26 -20.05 6.23
C LEU A 746 9.00 -18.71 6.29
N SER A 747 10.26 -18.65 5.87
CA SER A 747 11.05 -17.41 5.87
C SER A 747 10.47 -16.30 4.98
N LEU A 748 9.64 -16.66 3.98
CA LEU A 748 8.96 -15.70 3.12
C LEU A 748 7.73 -15.03 3.75
N LEU A 749 7.19 -15.59 4.84
CA LEU A 749 5.91 -15.13 5.39
C LEU A 749 5.87 -13.66 5.80
N PRO A 750 6.87 -13.10 6.51
CA PRO A 750 6.83 -11.70 6.92
C PRO A 750 6.66 -10.75 5.74
N SER A 751 7.32 -11.08 4.63
CA SER A 751 7.38 -10.28 3.42
C SER A 751 6.15 -10.46 2.52
N LEU A 752 5.63 -11.68 2.40
CA LEU A 752 4.44 -11.95 1.59
C LEU A 752 3.14 -11.56 2.31
N SER A 753 3.10 -11.60 3.64
CA SER A 753 1.86 -11.48 4.41
C SER A 753 1.72 -10.15 5.16
N ALA A 754 2.44 -9.10 4.74
CA ALA A 754 2.40 -7.76 5.35
C ALA A 754 2.51 -7.81 6.90
N GLY A 755 3.49 -8.57 7.42
CA GLY A 755 3.72 -8.70 8.86
C GLY A 755 3.00 -9.86 9.56
N HIS A 756 2.18 -10.66 8.86
CA HIS A 756 1.65 -11.90 9.43
C HIS A 756 2.72 -13.01 9.43
N LEU A 757 2.95 -13.60 10.62
CA LEU A 757 4.05 -14.54 10.86
C LEU A 757 3.66 -16.02 10.65
N LEU A 758 2.38 -16.31 10.42
CA LEU A 758 1.88 -17.68 10.28
C LEU A 758 1.19 -17.88 8.92
N PRO A 759 1.42 -19.02 8.25
CA PRO A 759 0.66 -19.40 7.08
C PRO A 759 -0.75 -19.85 7.48
N ASP A 760 -1.70 -19.82 6.55
CA ASP A 760 -2.98 -20.52 6.74
C ASP A 760 -2.75 -22.02 6.83
N ILE A 761 -1.87 -22.54 5.95
CA ILE A 761 -1.58 -23.96 5.82
C ILE A 761 -0.11 -24.14 5.46
N ALA A 762 0.55 -25.06 6.14
CA ALA A 762 1.84 -25.61 5.74
C ALA A 762 1.71 -27.13 5.60
N LEU A 763 1.77 -27.64 4.37
CA LEU A 763 1.77 -29.07 4.09
C LEU A 763 3.20 -29.52 3.76
N SER A 764 3.80 -30.31 4.64
CA SER A 764 5.13 -30.91 4.42
C SER A 764 5.00 -32.41 4.13
N ILE A 765 5.56 -32.85 3.00
CA ILE A 765 5.47 -34.24 2.55
C ILE A 765 6.87 -34.85 2.50
N GLY A 766 7.12 -35.80 3.40
CA GLY A 766 8.39 -36.53 3.50
C GLY A 766 8.50 -37.71 2.53
N THR A 767 9.73 -38.20 2.33
CA THR A 767 10.05 -39.40 1.52
C THR A 767 10.24 -40.69 2.37
N GLY A 768 9.69 -40.67 3.59
CA GLY A 768 9.74 -41.78 4.55
C GLY A 768 11.05 -41.89 5.34
N CYS A 769 10.95 -42.42 6.56
CA CYS A 769 12.09 -42.69 7.45
C CYS A 769 12.16 -44.17 7.83
N LYS A 770 13.36 -44.66 8.20
CA LYS A 770 13.52 -46.00 8.76
C LYS A 770 13.09 -45.96 10.24
N LYS A 771 12.25 -46.90 10.67
CA LYS A 771 11.89 -47.05 12.09
C LYS A 771 13.14 -47.41 12.90
N MET A 772 13.60 -46.49 13.74
CA MET A 772 14.69 -46.72 14.69
C MET A 772 14.15 -47.57 15.86
N LEU A 773 14.67 -48.79 16.04
CA LEU A 773 14.39 -49.61 17.22
C LEU A 773 14.88 -48.87 18.47
N GLY A 774 13.99 -48.52 19.39
CA GLY A 774 14.33 -47.97 20.72
C GLY A 774 13.76 -46.59 21.05
N MET A 775 13.29 -45.80 20.08
CA MET A 775 12.53 -44.60 20.40
C MET A 775 11.03 -44.93 20.56
N ARG A 776 10.52 -44.84 21.79
CA ARG A 776 9.07 -44.73 22.04
C ARG A 776 8.61 -43.33 21.60
N HIS A 777 8.55 -43.09 20.30
CA HIS A 777 7.66 -42.03 19.82
C HIS A 777 6.23 -42.53 20.04
N ALA A 778 5.40 -41.72 20.70
CA ALA A 778 3.96 -41.93 20.75
C ALA A 778 3.43 -41.91 19.31
N GLU A 779 3.40 -43.08 18.67
CA GLU A 779 2.84 -43.28 17.34
C GLU A 779 1.31 -43.20 17.45
N GLN A 780 0.76 -41.98 17.43
CA GLN A 780 -0.58 -41.80 16.86
C GLN A 780 -0.46 -41.77 15.33
N TYR A 781 -0.16 -42.92 14.73
CA TYR A 781 -0.53 -43.15 13.34
C TYR A 781 -2.06 -43.32 13.32
N HIS A 782 -2.79 -42.21 13.21
CA HIS A 782 -4.21 -42.23 12.93
C HIS A 782 -4.39 -42.31 11.41
N SER A 783 -4.73 -43.50 10.96
CA SER A 783 -5.17 -43.89 9.62
C SER A 783 -6.12 -42.88 8.97
N ASP A 784 -5.89 -42.56 7.69
CA ASP A 784 -6.76 -41.84 6.72
C ASP A 784 -7.33 -40.43 7.09
N HIS A 785 -7.55 -40.15 8.38
CA HIS A 785 -8.11 -38.90 8.88
C HIS A 785 -7.20 -37.69 8.62
N THR A 786 -5.88 -37.86 8.70
CA THR A 786 -4.92 -36.77 8.49
C THR A 786 -4.97 -36.17 7.08
N MET A 787 -5.20 -37.00 6.06
CA MET A 787 -5.27 -36.54 4.67
C MET A 787 -6.61 -35.88 4.35
N GLN A 788 -7.70 -36.37 4.93
CA GLN A 788 -9.01 -35.72 4.81
C GLN A 788 -9.00 -34.36 5.52
N GLU A 789 -8.44 -34.28 6.74
CA GLU A 789 -8.29 -33.02 7.46
C GLU A 789 -7.43 -32.00 6.68
N ALA A 790 -6.35 -32.44 6.03
CA ALA A 790 -5.54 -31.58 5.19
C ALA A 790 -6.35 -31.02 4.01
N LEU A 791 -7.18 -31.85 3.36
CA LEU A 791 -8.08 -31.39 2.32
C LEU A 791 -9.14 -30.43 2.85
N ASP A 792 -9.77 -30.74 3.99
CA ASP A 792 -10.81 -29.90 4.60
C ASP A 792 -10.26 -28.51 4.93
N ARG A 793 -9.04 -28.42 5.48
CA ARG A 793 -8.34 -27.15 5.70
C ARG A 793 -8.09 -26.41 4.39
N LEU A 794 -7.61 -27.10 3.36
CA LEU A 794 -7.38 -26.51 2.04
C LEU A 794 -8.66 -25.94 1.44
N LEU A 795 -9.78 -26.67 1.51
CA LEU A 795 -11.08 -26.22 1.02
C LEU A 795 -11.60 -25.01 1.81
N SER A 796 -11.49 -25.02 3.14
CA SER A 796 -11.89 -23.89 3.99
C SER A 796 -11.06 -22.63 3.73
N SER A 797 -9.75 -22.79 3.45
CA SER A 797 -8.84 -21.68 3.12
C SER A 797 -9.11 -20.98 1.77
N LEU A 798 -10.03 -21.51 0.96
CA LEU A 798 -10.51 -20.85 -0.26
C LEU A 798 -11.45 -19.68 0.05
N PHE A 799 -12.02 -19.64 1.26
CA PHE A 799 -12.85 -18.56 1.72
C PHE A 799 -12.04 -17.55 2.54
N HIS A 800 -12.31 -16.27 2.34
CA HIS A 800 -11.72 -15.17 3.12
C HIS A 800 -12.79 -14.12 3.42
N PHE A 801 -12.54 -13.30 4.44
CA PHE A 801 -13.50 -12.32 4.92
C PHE A 801 -12.98 -10.90 4.80
N GLU A 802 -13.88 -10.00 4.44
CA GLU A 802 -13.58 -8.60 4.21
C GLU A 802 -14.72 -7.72 4.71
N ILE A 803 -14.40 -6.58 5.32
CA ILE A 803 -15.41 -5.57 5.63
C ILE A 803 -15.67 -4.71 4.40
N PHE A 804 -16.93 -4.35 4.16
CA PHE A 804 -17.34 -3.48 3.05
C PHE A 804 -17.94 -2.16 3.53
N SER A 805 -18.08 -1.97 4.84
CA SER A 805 -18.47 -0.71 5.46
C SER A 805 -17.62 -0.45 6.68
N ARG A 806 -17.30 0.82 6.93
CA ARG A 806 -16.58 1.21 8.15
C ARG A 806 -17.38 0.76 9.37
N PRO A 807 -16.76 0.04 10.32
CA PRO A 807 -17.44 -0.39 11.53
C PRO A 807 -18.03 0.80 12.29
N ILE A 808 -19.26 0.64 12.78
CA ILE A 808 -19.98 1.69 13.51
C ILE A 808 -19.94 1.34 14.99
N ARG A 809 -19.17 2.13 15.74
CA ARG A 809 -19.09 2.03 17.20
C ARG A 809 -20.39 2.52 17.83
N ARG A 810 -20.98 1.71 18.71
CA ARG A 810 -22.11 2.02 19.58
C ARG A 810 -21.60 2.06 21.01
N ARG A 811 -22.45 2.49 21.96
CA ARG A 811 -22.06 2.61 23.37
C ARG A 811 -21.55 1.32 24.01
N THR A 812 -21.97 0.15 23.52
CA THR A 812 -21.67 -1.16 24.14
C THR A 812 -21.00 -2.16 23.22
N HIS A 813 -20.89 -1.85 21.92
CA HIS A 813 -20.39 -2.78 20.91
C HIS A 813 -20.03 -2.02 19.63
N VAL A 814 -19.26 -2.65 18.75
CA VAL A 814 -19.00 -2.21 17.39
C VAL A 814 -19.82 -3.08 16.43
N SER A 815 -20.65 -2.45 15.60
CA SER A 815 -21.37 -3.13 14.53
C SER A 815 -20.57 -3.09 13.23
N PHE A 816 -20.50 -4.20 12.52
CA PHE A 816 -19.78 -4.31 11.24
C PHE A 816 -20.64 -4.94 10.16
N CYS A 817 -20.34 -4.60 8.91
CA CYS A 817 -20.85 -5.31 7.74
C CYS A 817 -19.67 -5.73 6.87
N GLY A 818 -19.63 -7.01 6.53
CA GLY A 818 -18.60 -7.61 5.69
C GLY A 818 -19.16 -8.62 4.70
N ARG A 819 -18.29 -9.24 3.93
CA ARG A 819 -18.61 -10.29 2.97
C ARG A 819 -17.58 -11.40 3.08
N ILE A 820 -18.03 -12.64 2.96
CA ILE A 820 -17.16 -13.79 2.73
C ILE A 820 -17.08 -14.00 1.22
N PHE A 821 -15.86 -14.11 0.72
CA PHE A 821 -15.54 -14.32 -0.68
C PHE A 821 -14.93 -15.70 -0.89
N CYS A 822 -15.05 -16.26 -2.10
CA CYS A 822 -14.40 -17.49 -2.50
C CYS A 822 -13.32 -17.19 -3.54
N ASN A 823 -12.12 -17.74 -3.38
CA ASN A 823 -10.98 -17.50 -4.27
C ASN A 823 -10.98 -18.37 -5.55
N ILE A 824 -12.13 -18.97 -5.89
CA ILE A 824 -12.31 -19.69 -7.15
C ILE A 824 -12.98 -18.75 -8.14
N GLN A 825 -12.45 -18.72 -9.36
CA GLN A 825 -12.98 -17.88 -10.43
C GLN A 825 -14.43 -18.23 -10.77
N PRO A 826 -15.26 -17.24 -11.14
CA PRO A 826 -16.62 -17.49 -11.62
C PRO A 826 -16.66 -18.49 -12.79
N GLY A 827 -17.75 -19.26 -12.87
CA GLY A 827 -17.99 -20.28 -13.90
C GLY A 827 -18.24 -21.67 -13.30
N ASP A 828 -18.33 -22.68 -14.18
CA ASP A 828 -18.77 -24.05 -13.87
C ASP A 828 -18.07 -24.68 -12.65
N ARG A 829 -16.79 -24.36 -12.46
CA ARG A 829 -16.00 -24.88 -11.33
C ARG A 829 -16.49 -24.35 -9.99
N LEU A 830 -16.73 -23.04 -9.89
CA LEU A 830 -17.28 -22.43 -8.69
C LEU A 830 -18.71 -22.92 -8.46
N GLU A 831 -19.50 -23.04 -9.53
CA GLU A 831 -20.86 -23.57 -9.46
C GLU A 831 -20.91 -24.98 -8.88
N HIS A 832 -20.08 -25.88 -9.41
CA HIS A 832 -19.95 -27.24 -8.90
C HIS A 832 -19.49 -27.25 -7.43
N PHE A 833 -18.48 -26.47 -7.07
CA PHE A 833 -17.98 -26.43 -5.70
C PHE A 833 -19.04 -25.99 -4.69
N ILE A 834 -19.77 -24.91 -5.00
CA ILE A 834 -20.85 -24.41 -4.15
C ILE A 834 -22.01 -25.41 -4.08
N LYS A 835 -22.33 -26.09 -5.18
CA LYS A 835 -23.33 -27.17 -5.20
C LYS A 835 -22.95 -28.32 -4.27
N VAL A 836 -21.71 -28.82 -4.35
CA VAL A 836 -21.21 -29.89 -3.48
C VAL A 836 -21.22 -29.46 -2.01
N LEU A 837 -20.85 -28.22 -1.70
CA LEU A 837 -20.94 -27.71 -0.33
C LEU A 837 -22.39 -27.66 0.19
N ARG A 838 -23.36 -27.31 -0.66
CA ARG A 838 -24.79 -27.36 -0.31
C ARG A 838 -25.26 -28.79 -0.04
N GLU A 839 -24.88 -29.75 -0.88
CA GLU A 839 -25.19 -31.18 -0.68
C GLU A 839 -24.60 -31.72 0.64
N CYS A 840 -23.41 -31.24 1.02
CA CYS A 840 -22.75 -31.52 2.29
C CYS A 840 -23.31 -30.73 3.49
N LYS A 841 -24.40 -29.97 3.31
CA LYS A 841 -25.03 -29.11 4.33
C LYS A 841 -24.03 -28.13 4.98
N ALA A 842 -23.24 -27.46 4.15
CA ALA A 842 -22.25 -26.51 4.62
C ALA A 842 -22.88 -25.22 5.19
N GLU A 843 -22.35 -24.75 6.31
CA GLU A 843 -22.78 -23.55 7.02
C GLU A 843 -21.56 -22.73 7.49
N PHE A 844 -21.66 -21.40 7.42
CA PHE A 844 -20.67 -20.53 8.06
C PHE A 844 -21.08 -20.23 9.50
N LEU A 845 -20.18 -20.49 10.44
CA LEU A 845 -20.33 -20.07 11.83
C LEU A 845 -19.61 -18.73 12.02
N VAL A 846 -20.38 -17.66 12.18
CA VAL A 846 -19.88 -16.30 12.40
C VAL A 846 -20.40 -15.80 13.75
N ASN A 847 -19.50 -15.55 14.69
CA ASN A 847 -19.84 -14.97 16.00
C ASN A 847 -20.99 -15.73 16.71
N GLY A 848 -20.89 -17.07 16.72
CA GLY A 848 -21.89 -17.96 17.33
C GLY A 848 -23.16 -18.17 16.51
N LYS A 849 -23.32 -17.55 15.34
CA LYS A 849 -24.49 -17.71 14.46
C LYS A 849 -24.15 -18.52 13.22
N PHE A 850 -24.95 -19.54 12.94
CA PHE A 850 -24.85 -20.34 11.73
C PHE A 850 -25.59 -19.66 10.58
N ILE A 851 -24.96 -19.67 9.41
CA ILE A 851 -25.48 -19.14 8.16
C ILE A 851 -25.36 -20.25 7.12
N ALA A 852 -26.48 -20.93 6.85
CA ALA A 852 -26.54 -22.00 5.89
C ALA A 852 -26.36 -21.49 4.45
N LEU A 853 -25.59 -22.23 3.63
CA LEU A 853 -25.39 -21.92 2.21
C LEU A 853 -26.69 -22.03 1.38
N GLU A 854 -27.65 -22.84 1.84
CA GLU A 854 -28.97 -23.04 1.18
C GLU A 854 -29.81 -21.75 1.14
N ASN A 855 -29.59 -20.82 2.07
CA ASN A 855 -30.32 -19.54 2.13
C ASN A 855 -29.77 -18.48 1.17
N ILE A 856 -28.69 -18.80 0.44
CA ILE A 856 -28.06 -17.93 -0.54
C ILE A 856 -28.66 -18.27 -1.91
N GLY A 857 -29.39 -17.34 -2.51
CA GLY A 857 -30.01 -17.53 -3.83
C GLY A 857 -29.00 -17.86 -4.92
N ASP A 858 -29.48 -18.28 -6.10
CA ASP A 858 -28.68 -18.64 -7.27
C ASP A 858 -27.94 -17.43 -7.87
N CYS A 859 -26.89 -16.98 -7.19
CA CYS A 859 -25.98 -15.93 -7.64
C CYS A 859 -24.67 -16.53 -8.17
N VAL A 860 -24.68 -17.77 -8.67
CA VAL A 860 -23.45 -18.53 -8.94
C VAL A 860 -22.84 -18.27 -10.32
N ALA A 861 -23.57 -17.56 -11.19
CA ALA A 861 -23.05 -17.04 -12.47
C ALA A 861 -22.09 -15.84 -12.29
N ALA A 862 -21.97 -15.29 -11.08
CA ALA A 862 -21.08 -14.17 -10.72
C ALA A 862 -20.13 -14.56 -9.56
N GLU A 863 -19.20 -13.68 -9.17
CA GLU A 863 -18.31 -13.90 -8.02
C GLU A 863 -19.11 -14.29 -6.75
N PHE A 864 -18.65 -15.33 -6.03
CA PHE A 864 -19.28 -15.75 -4.77
C PHE A 864 -19.09 -14.68 -3.71
N GLU A 865 -20.22 -14.16 -3.21
CA GLU A 865 -20.25 -13.20 -2.12
C GLU A 865 -21.34 -13.55 -1.10
N LEU A 866 -20.95 -13.77 0.15
CA LEU A 866 -21.89 -13.95 1.25
C LEU A 866 -21.86 -12.75 2.20
N PRO A 867 -22.89 -11.89 2.21
CA PRO A 867 -22.93 -10.75 3.11
C PRO A 867 -23.14 -11.16 4.57
N ILE A 868 -22.28 -10.65 5.43
CA ILE A 868 -22.26 -10.89 6.86
C ILE A 868 -22.52 -9.58 7.61
N ARG A 869 -23.32 -9.67 8.67
CA ARG A 869 -23.53 -8.59 9.62
C ARG A 869 -23.36 -9.12 11.04
N GLY A 870 -22.61 -8.39 11.84
CA GLY A 870 -22.33 -8.81 13.21
C GLY A 870 -21.98 -7.64 14.11
N THR A 871 -21.74 -7.98 15.38
CA THR A 871 -21.33 -7.05 16.42
C THR A 871 -20.20 -7.67 17.23
N VAL A 872 -19.14 -6.92 17.48
CA VAL A 872 -18.04 -7.29 18.40
C VAL A 872 -18.00 -6.29 19.55
N THR A 873 -17.32 -6.61 20.66
CA THR A 873 -17.24 -5.72 21.83
C THR A 873 -16.45 -4.45 21.51
N ASP A 874 -15.32 -4.59 20.83
CA ASP A 874 -14.44 -3.50 20.41
C ASP A 874 -13.74 -3.83 19.07
N MET A 875 -12.89 -2.93 18.57
CA MET A 875 -12.20 -3.10 17.28
C MET A 875 -11.09 -4.17 17.28
N GLN A 876 -10.54 -4.51 18.45
CA GLN A 876 -9.45 -5.49 18.63
C GLN A 876 -9.96 -6.91 18.92
N THR A 877 -11.23 -7.02 19.29
CA THR A 877 -11.93 -8.27 19.57
C THR A 877 -11.78 -9.24 18.41
N GLN A 878 -11.33 -10.45 18.72
CA GLN A 878 -11.14 -11.50 17.73
C GLN A 878 -12.49 -12.03 17.23
N LEU A 879 -12.70 -11.92 15.92
CA LEU A 879 -13.81 -12.46 15.16
C LEU A 879 -13.36 -13.76 14.51
N ASP A 880 -13.84 -14.89 15.01
CA ASP A 880 -13.69 -16.17 14.35
C ASP A 880 -14.81 -16.39 13.31
N ILE A 881 -14.41 -16.91 12.15
CA ILE A 881 -15.31 -17.41 11.11
C ILE A 881 -14.88 -18.83 10.75
N PHE A 882 -15.81 -19.77 10.86
CA PHE A 882 -15.60 -21.16 10.47
C PHE A 882 -16.51 -21.54 9.32
N LEU A 883 -16.04 -22.45 8.47
CA LEU A 883 -16.85 -23.22 7.55
C LEU A 883 -17.08 -24.60 8.17
N CYS A 884 -18.35 -24.98 8.30
CA CYS A 884 -18.79 -26.23 8.93
C CYS A 884 -19.55 -27.07 7.89
N TRP A 885 -19.24 -28.34 7.70
CA TRP A 885 -19.99 -29.21 6.77
C TRP A 885 -19.93 -30.68 7.19
N LYS A 886 -20.72 -31.54 6.54
CA LYS A 886 -20.72 -32.99 6.80
C LYS A 886 -19.92 -33.72 5.73
N VAL A 887 -18.93 -34.51 6.14
CA VAL A 887 -18.20 -35.45 5.28
C VAL A 887 -18.39 -36.85 5.83
N ALA A 888 -18.94 -37.77 5.03
CA ALA A 888 -19.17 -39.16 5.42
C ALA A 888 -19.86 -39.32 6.80
N GLY A 889 -20.82 -38.43 7.11
CA GLY A 889 -21.57 -38.43 8.36
C GLY A 889 -20.88 -37.77 9.57
N LYS A 890 -19.61 -37.36 9.46
CA LYS A 890 -18.89 -36.60 10.50
C LYS A 890 -19.02 -35.09 10.24
N GLN A 891 -19.25 -34.33 11.31
CA GLN A 891 -19.26 -32.86 11.24
C GLN A 891 -17.82 -32.35 11.25
N VAL A 892 -17.44 -31.64 10.19
CA VAL A 892 -16.17 -30.93 10.04
C VAL A 892 -16.39 -29.47 10.40
N LYS A 893 -15.40 -28.86 11.06
CA LYS A 893 -15.39 -27.43 11.40
C LYS A 893 -13.97 -26.92 11.23
N GLU A 894 -13.74 -26.10 10.21
CA GLU A 894 -12.43 -25.53 9.91
C GLU A 894 -12.52 -24.00 9.79
N ARG A 895 -11.43 -23.31 10.13
CA ARG A 895 -11.36 -21.85 10.01
C ARG A 895 -11.22 -21.45 8.55
N ILE A 896 -11.84 -20.34 8.17
CA ILE A 896 -11.56 -19.73 6.87
C ILE A 896 -10.18 -19.04 6.90
N SER A 897 -9.67 -18.66 5.74
CA SER A 897 -8.37 -18.01 5.58
C SER A 897 -8.20 -16.80 6.52
N ARG A 898 -7.05 -16.72 7.22
CA ARG A 898 -6.68 -15.69 8.20
C ARG A 898 -7.60 -15.50 9.42
N SER A 899 -8.63 -16.32 9.60
CA SER A 899 -9.42 -16.30 10.84
C SER A 899 -8.59 -16.84 12.03
N PRO A 900 -8.65 -16.24 13.23
CA PRO A 900 -9.49 -15.10 13.62
C PRO A 900 -8.95 -13.73 13.20
N PHE A 901 -9.84 -12.75 13.09
CA PHE A 901 -9.52 -11.38 12.70
C PHE A 901 -9.87 -10.37 13.79
N SER A 902 -9.14 -9.26 13.90
CA SER A 902 -9.69 -8.03 14.51
C SER A 902 -10.24 -7.11 13.41
N LEU A 903 -11.22 -6.27 13.72
CA LEU A 903 -11.73 -5.29 12.77
C LEU A 903 -10.65 -4.27 12.39
N ASP A 904 -9.75 -3.91 13.32
CA ASP A 904 -8.60 -3.05 13.04
C ASP A 904 -7.65 -3.67 12.01
N ASN A 905 -7.26 -4.94 12.20
CA ASN A 905 -6.36 -5.63 11.26
C ASN A 905 -7.01 -5.78 9.87
N LEU A 906 -8.33 -5.99 9.79
CA LEU A 906 -9.06 -6.01 8.52
C LEU A 906 -9.10 -4.63 7.86
N MET A 907 -9.32 -3.57 8.65
CA MET A 907 -9.29 -2.19 8.15
C MET A 907 -7.92 -1.83 7.59
N GLU A 908 -6.85 -2.22 8.28
CA GLU A 908 -5.47 -2.03 7.84
C GLU A 908 -5.16 -2.85 6.59
N ALA A 909 -5.43 -4.15 6.59
CA ALA A 909 -5.16 -5.07 5.48
C ALA A 909 -6.00 -4.79 4.22
N GLN A 910 -7.11 -4.07 4.32
CA GLN A 910 -7.89 -3.64 3.15
C GLN A 910 -7.63 -2.15 2.79
N GLY A 911 -6.68 -1.50 3.47
CA GLY A 911 -6.36 -0.10 3.21
C GLY A 911 -7.57 0.83 3.36
N TRP A 912 -8.42 0.63 4.38
CA TRP A 912 -9.63 1.44 4.57
C TRP A 912 -9.36 2.93 4.73
N ASP A 913 -8.16 3.27 5.19
CA ASP A 913 -7.72 4.64 5.40
C ASP A 913 -6.92 5.22 4.23
N THR A 914 -6.83 4.54 3.07
CA THR A 914 -6.18 5.11 1.88
C THR A 914 -7.10 6.15 1.20
N PRO A 915 -6.54 7.21 0.59
CA PRO A 915 -7.31 8.18 -0.19
C PRO A 915 -8.11 7.51 -1.33
N GLN A 916 -7.51 6.52 -1.99
CA GLN A 916 -8.10 5.76 -3.09
C GLN A 916 -9.38 5.04 -2.67
N ASN A 917 -9.32 4.27 -1.59
CA ASN A 917 -10.49 3.54 -1.10
C ASN A 917 -11.55 4.46 -0.51
N ARG A 918 -11.25 5.72 -0.19
CA ARG A 918 -12.23 6.72 0.27
C ARG A 918 -12.92 7.42 -0.90
N ALA A 919 -12.20 7.78 -1.95
CA ALA A 919 -12.74 8.46 -3.13
C ALA A 919 -13.73 7.58 -3.90
N LEU A 920 -13.49 6.27 -3.95
CA LEU A 920 -14.38 5.29 -4.60
C LEU A 920 -15.68 5.00 -3.83
N ARG A 921 -15.99 5.75 -2.75
CA ARG A 921 -17.17 5.47 -1.91
C ARG A 921 -18.36 6.31 -2.36
N PRO A 922 -19.56 5.71 -2.51
CA PRO A 922 -20.75 6.47 -2.80
C PRO A 922 -21.00 7.48 -1.66
N GLN A 923 -20.99 8.77 -2.01
CA GLN A 923 -21.33 9.82 -1.06
C GLN A 923 -22.74 9.55 -0.54
N VAL A 924 -22.89 9.40 0.78
CA VAL A 924 -24.20 9.32 1.42
C VAL A 924 -24.82 10.72 1.36
N GLY A 925 -25.30 11.11 0.19
CA GLY A 925 -26.04 12.35 0.01
C GLY A 925 -27.23 12.35 0.96
N ARG A 926 -27.47 13.51 1.62
CA ARG A 926 -28.58 13.77 2.53
C ARG A 926 -29.92 13.32 1.94
N ARG A 927 -30.30 12.06 2.13
CA ARG A 927 -31.69 11.64 2.15
C ARG A 927 -32.13 11.67 3.60
N ARG A 928 -33.05 12.58 3.89
CA ARG A 928 -33.84 12.69 5.14
C ARG A 928 -33.90 11.35 5.86
N LYS A 929 -33.65 11.34 7.18
CA LYS A 929 -33.84 10.22 8.13
C LYS A 929 -35.09 9.39 7.79
N ARG A 930 -34.97 8.49 6.82
CA ARG A 930 -35.78 7.30 6.65
C ARG A 930 -34.80 6.22 7.04
N ARG A 931 -35.16 5.42 8.06
CA ARG A 931 -34.44 4.20 8.43
C ARG A 931 -33.95 3.54 7.13
N PHE A 932 -32.64 3.50 6.94
CA PHE A 932 -32.02 2.89 5.76
C PHE A 932 -32.42 1.42 5.81
N ASN A 933 -33.49 1.06 5.09
CA ASN A 933 -33.95 -0.32 5.04
C ASN A 933 -33.10 -1.03 3.99
N CYS A 934 -31.96 -1.55 4.43
CA CYS A 934 -31.00 -2.24 3.57
C CYS A 934 -31.63 -3.40 2.79
N HIS A 935 -32.72 -3.97 3.29
CA HIS A 935 -33.48 -5.01 2.60
C HIS A 935 -34.17 -4.49 1.32
N ALA A 936 -34.62 -3.23 1.32
CA ALA A 936 -35.20 -2.58 0.14
C ALA A 936 -34.12 -2.18 -0.88
N THR A 937 -32.92 -1.80 -0.42
CA THR A 937 -31.77 -1.56 -1.31
C THR A 937 -31.34 -2.87 -1.98
N TRP A 938 -31.22 -3.96 -1.21
CA TRP A 938 -30.94 -5.31 -1.73
C TRP A 938 -31.99 -5.79 -2.74
N LYS A 939 -33.29 -5.56 -2.50
CA LYS A 939 -34.34 -5.86 -3.49
C LYS A 939 -34.23 -5.00 -4.76
N ARG A 940 -33.80 -3.74 -4.66
CA ARG A 940 -33.62 -2.86 -5.83
C ARG A 940 -32.40 -3.25 -6.66
N THR A 941 -31.30 -3.64 -6.03
CA THR A 941 -30.11 -4.13 -6.74
C THR A 941 -30.35 -5.50 -7.36
N LYS A 942 -31.16 -6.36 -6.72
CA LYS A 942 -31.58 -7.66 -7.27
C LYS A 942 -32.52 -7.51 -8.48
N LYS A 943 -33.34 -6.45 -8.50
CA LYS A 943 -34.29 -6.14 -9.59
C LYS A 943 -33.67 -5.33 -10.74
N ALA A 944 -32.47 -4.79 -10.55
CA ALA A 944 -31.69 -4.13 -11.59
C ALA A 944 -30.65 -5.06 -12.24
N ARG A 945 -30.54 -6.31 -11.76
CA ARG A 945 -29.65 -7.36 -12.30
C ARG A 945 -30.42 -8.58 -12.86
N GLN A 946 -31.75 -8.52 -12.81
CA GLN A 946 -32.68 -9.36 -13.57
C GLN A 946 -33.19 -8.52 -14.72
#